data_AF-A0A9X1Z1E0-F1
#
_entry.id   AF-A0A9X1Z1E0-F1
#
_cell.length_a   1.000
_cell.length_b   1.000
_cell.length_c   1.000
_cell.angle_alpha   90.00
_cell.angle_beta   90.00
_cell.angle_gamma   90.00
#
_symmetry.space_group_name_H-M   'P 1'
#
loop_
_entity.id
_entity.type
_entity.pdbx_description
1 polymer ?
#
loop_
_entity_poly.entity_id
_entity_poly.type
_entity_poly.pdbx_seq_one_letter_code
_entity_poly.pdbx_strand_id
1 'polypeptide(L)'
;MILPMRYPPIIKKKVSYSKRVCADEDWIATLKLFHLIRSLEEKKKSRDIATGFYFLIDSLPLFKKPWEITNSDFLRASNKNNLSLGIKHRIGAGLANIGKTFKKYNLSPENIKYLKNPHTRPPRSTKTLLPDLDACKMLAESFRLPQNGFETMVSSAFALLNYAPSRSSEIVTLSLDCITSLDGFGLRFPIPAKNGKSVVKRPPCAEFEEVVREAVHTLIKFGISARDAAAWYKKNNVIYIPKGLEHLRDRKTYNVPEALALIGYERSDGVYSQKLYANRNNSLPAAILPPGLGRLFQSDSSNYYRHNEKILLKDAAFISAANLYAWVIKNLSPTFPFVDGVSNVEYKDCLFVYPYSSKTPKFKTYWQCNYVPCFFSTNKLQSWFGRLFFRGREREDLSLGTHAMRHLLNTLAQSKHIDQRLIAMWSGRSSVEQNDDYDHRTSLEKIDLIDENAIGAGFEFGGFLDDLYEQEHKQTGVSTEQFFKTKIGSLHVTELGLCRHNYNSGPCPNVFQCIDCSEHCFKRGDDKSLLAAHRMVEKLQPVIAAAQIAVDKGEPGAEKFLNSHKNKISRYKKQIEICSDTSVPANALCALAPDTPTDNIVSKAIISRTLNADQVKKQAYKHGRILIRSIDNNTLESFESLMNSWTVDNGLPSWKNVCSSFKAKYNTLIRHQAILNNSSMQRAYEGLGNRMLSTNLIKRDSSLRWYWNNEYIVSQVLETWNFKFHGCPTLPKVAKQIKTNFSYAKITLAALEKNSEIRKKLLEKRKHLHDIGLIFISTHGALVCERKSALPDGNHQNIYECFSQFAKEWRIEDGLPTMESVLAKFEKKTGFTLNKAYIFSDNTLLEIFNHIREKSAKSGLIKFNGSNKPLWNIDRLILSCCANEGEFEIDCDTSKIYENILTLHPSIKISYGAVLRALKALQNRSYK
;
A
#
# COMPACT_ATOMS: atom_id res chain seq x y z
N MET A 1 0.99 -27.54 -40.90
CA MET A 1 1.03 -26.72 -39.67
C MET A 1 2.10 -25.64 -39.81
N ILE A 2 1.70 -24.37 -40.04
CA ILE A 2 2.63 -23.24 -40.15
C ILE A 2 2.96 -22.74 -38.72
N LEU A 3 4.22 -22.81 -38.30
CA LEU A 3 4.69 -22.24 -37.03
C LEU A 3 4.46 -20.71 -37.02
N PRO A 4 3.93 -20.10 -35.94
CA PRO A 4 3.71 -18.65 -35.91
C PRO A 4 5.03 -17.87 -35.97
N MET A 5 5.10 -16.86 -36.85
CA MET A 5 6.20 -15.89 -36.88
C MET A 5 6.34 -15.19 -35.52
N ARG A 6 7.53 -15.30 -34.90
CA ARG A 6 7.87 -14.54 -33.69
C ARG A 6 8.31 -13.12 -34.04
N TYR A 7 7.37 -12.18 -34.02
CA TYR A 7 7.69 -10.76 -34.15
C TYR A 7 8.37 -10.21 -32.88
N PRO A 8 9.27 -9.20 -33.00
CA PRO A 8 9.81 -8.48 -31.86
C PRO A 8 8.72 -7.89 -30.95
N PRO A 9 8.92 -7.83 -29.62
CA PRO A 9 7.89 -7.45 -28.65
C PRO A 9 7.33 -6.02 -28.80
N ILE A 10 8.02 -5.13 -29.53
CA ILE A 10 7.59 -3.75 -29.79
C ILE A 10 6.37 -3.69 -30.74
N ILE A 11 6.06 -4.78 -31.46
CA ILE A 11 5.20 -4.75 -32.65
C ILE A 11 3.80 -5.39 -32.40
N LYS A 12 3.49 -5.83 -31.17
CA LYS A 12 2.27 -6.60 -30.85
C LYS A 12 0.92 -5.84 -30.92
N LYS A 13 0.86 -4.59 -31.42
CA LYS A 13 -0.36 -3.76 -31.36
C LYS A 13 -1.18 -3.59 -32.66
N LYS A 14 -0.83 -4.20 -33.79
CA LYS A 14 -1.64 -4.14 -35.02
C LYS A 14 -2.04 -5.54 -35.51
N VAL A 15 -3.14 -6.07 -34.97
CA VAL A 15 -3.69 -7.41 -35.28
C VAL A 15 -4.50 -7.45 -36.59
N SER A 16 -4.82 -6.29 -37.21
CA SER A 16 -5.63 -6.28 -38.43
C SER A 16 -4.88 -6.73 -39.69
N TYR A 17 -3.56 -6.50 -39.78
CA TYR A 17 -2.78 -6.83 -40.99
C TYR A 17 -2.46 -8.32 -41.10
N SER A 18 -2.18 -9.02 -39.98
CA SER A 18 -1.83 -10.45 -40.01
C SER A 18 -2.98 -11.36 -40.44
N LYS A 19 -4.24 -10.98 -40.14
CA LYS A 19 -5.42 -11.69 -40.64
C LYS A 19 -5.59 -11.56 -42.16
N ARG A 20 -5.08 -10.48 -42.76
CA ARG A 20 -5.14 -10.21 -44.21
C ARG A 20 -4.10 -11.04 -44.98
N VAL A 21 -2.90 -11.21 -44.42
CA VAL A 21 -1.78 -11.97 -45.03
C VAL A 21 -2.03 -13.49 -45.01
N CYS A 22 -2.78 -14.01 -44.04
CA CYS A 22 -3.00 -15.47 -43.93
C CYS A 22 -4.24 -15.99 -44.70
N ALA A 23 -5.03 -15.13 -45.34
CA ALA A 23 -6.27 -15.52 -46.04
C ALA A 23 -6.14 -15.58 -47.57
N ASP A 24 -5.05 -15.04 -48.13
CA ASP A 24 -4.77 -14.98 -49.57
C ASP A 24 -3.66 -16.00 -49.90
N GLU A 25 -3.92 -16.94 -50.82
CA GLU A 25 -3.01 -18.05 -51.16
C GLU A 25 -1.62 -17.57 -51.60
N ASP A 26 -1.56 -16.41 -52.26
CA ASP A 26 -0.33 -15.77 -52.72
C ASP A 26 0.58 -15.34 -51.57
N TRP A 27 -0.03 -14.89 -50.47
CA TRP A 27 0.68 -14.48 -49.27
C TRP A 27 1.15 -15.68 -48.44
N ILE A 28 0.46 -16.83 -48.53
CA ILE A 28 0.91 -18.10 -47.96
C ILE A 28 2.18 -18.58 -48.67
N ALA A 29 2.22 -18.53 -50.01
CA ALA A 29 3.41 -18.87 -50.79
C ALA A 29 4.61 -17.97 -50.42
N THR A 30 4.35 -16.70 -50.19
CA THR A 30 5.37 -15.71 -49.79
C THR A 30 5.88 -15.93 -48.38
N LEU A 31 5.01 -16.30 -47.44
CA LEU A 31 5.43 -16.73 -46.11
C LEU A 31 6.30 -17.98 -46.17
N LYS A 32 5.96 -18.96 -47.02
CA LYS A 32 6.79 -20.17 -47.22
C LYS A 32 8.16 -19.82 -47.78
N LEU A 33 8.23 -18.97 -48.80
CA LEU A 33 9.49 -18.46 -49.36
C LEU A 33 10.30 -17.71 -48.29
N PHE A 34 9.66 -16.88 -47.48
CA PHE A 34 10.31 -16.19 -46.37
C PHE A 34 10.88 -17.16 -45.30
N HIS A 35 10.12 -18.21 -44.97
CA HIS A 35 10.59 -19.26 -44.08
C HIS A 35 11.79 -20.02 -44.66
N LEU A 36 11.80 -20.25 -45.97
CA LEU A 36 12.94 -20.83 -46.69
C LEU A 36 14.17 -19.92 -46.60
N ILE A 37 14.05 -18.63 -46.91
CA ILE A 37 15.15 -17.64 -46.77
C ILE A 37 15.71 -17.66 -45.34
N ARG A 38 14.82 -17.70 -44.35
CA ARG A 38 15.20 -17.73 -42.94
C ARG A 38 15.92 -19.03 -42.55
N SER A 39 15.60 -20.15 -43.21
CA SER A 39 16.23 -21.46 -42.96
C SER A 39 17.60 -21.61 -43.61
N LEU A 40 17.82 -20.93 -44.75
CA LEU A 40 19.08 -20.96 -45.49
C LEU A 40 20.18 -20.06 -44.88
N GLU A 41 19.83 -19.16 -43.97
CA GLU A 41 20.74 -18.19 -43.35
C GLU A 41 21.04 -18.53 -41.88
N GLU A 42 22.27 -18.28 -41.43
CA GLU A 42 22.70 -18.55 -40.05
C GLU A 42 21.78 -17.96 -38.98
N LYS A 43 21.68 -18.63 -37.81
CA LYS A 43 20.78 -18.26 -36.70
C LYS A 43 20.85 -16.78 -36.27
N LYS A 44 22.02 -16.12 -36.36
CA LYS A 44 22.18 -14.69 -36.03
C LYS A 44 21.43 -13.78 -37.02
N LYS A 45 21.48 -14.05 -38.33
CA LYS A 45 20.89 -13.23 -39.40
C LYS A 45 19.37 -13.42 -39.52
N SER A 46 18.87 -14.56 -39.07
CA SER A 46 17.44 -14.94 -39.05
C SER A 46 16.51 -13.88 -38.41
N ARG A 47 16.97 -13.20 -37.34
CA ARG A 47 16.18 -12.18 -36.64
C ARG A 47 16.08 -10.86 -37.43
N ASP A 48 17.16 -10.49 -38.08
CA ASP A 48 17.20 -9.27 -38.88
C ASP A 48 16.36 -9.47 -40.15
N ILE A 49 16.44 -10.65 -40.76
CA ILE A 49 15.58 -11.07 -41.88
C ILE A 49 14.09 -10.98 -41.51
N ALA A 50 13.68 -11.48 -40.34
CA ALA A 50 12.29 -11.36 -39.87
C ALA A 50 11.84 -9.92 -39.63
N THR A 51 12.76 -9.07 -39.17
CA THR A 51 12.48 -7.64 -38.97
C THR A 51 12.34 -6.94 -40.31
N GLY A 52 13.29 -7.15 -41.23
CA GLY A 52 13.27 -6.61 -42.59
C GLY A 52 12.01 -7.00 -43.34
N PHE A 53 11.61 -8.29 -43.31
CA PHE A 53 10.41 -8.75 -43.98
C PHE A 53 9.13 -8.13 -43.42
N TYR A 54 8.98 -8.05 -42.09
CA TYR A 54 7.82 -7.37 -41.50
C TYR A 54 7.69 -5.94 -42.03
N PHE A 55 8.78 -5.18 -42.03
CA PHE A 55 8.75 -3.79 -42.47
C PHE A 55 8.62 -3.64 -43.99
N LEU A 56 9.10 -4.62 -44.76
CA LEU A 56 8.84 -4.72 -46.19
C LEU A 56 7.33 -4.84 -46.42
N ILE A 57 6.68 -5.84 -45.81
CA ILE A 57 5.23 -6.07 -45.98
C ILE A 57 4.41 -4.89 -45.46
N ASP A 58 4.76 -4.33 -44.30
CA ASP A 58 4.06 -3.19 -43.71
C ASP A 58 4.18 -1.91 -44.57
N SER A 59 5.10 -1.86 -45.53
CA SER A 59 5.30 -0.74 -46.46
C SER A 59 4.65 -0.92 -47.83
N LEU A 60 4.11 -2.11 -48.12
CA LEU A 60 3.49 -2.40 -49.41
C LEU A 60 2.05 -1.84 -49.50
N PRO A 61 1.63 -1.34 -50.68
CA PRO A 61 0.24 -1.01 -50.96
C PRO A 61 -0.68 -2.23 -50.82
N LEU A 62 -1.94 -2.01 -50.45
CA LEU A 62 -2.90 -3.08 -50.09
C LEU A 62 -3.22 -4.09 -51.21
N PHE A 63 -2.93 -3.76 -52.46
CA PHE A 63 -3.22 -4.56 -53.65
C PHE A 63 -1.96 -5.17 -54.27
N LYS A 64 -0.77 -4.84 -53.77
CA LYS A 64 0.50 -5.23 -54.38
C LYS A 64 0.85 -6.68 -54.02
N LYS A 65 1.08 -7.52 -55.03
CA LYS A 65 1.38 -8.94 -54.87
C LYS A 65 2.88 -9.17 -54.60
N PRO A 66 3.26 -10.31 -54.01
CA PRO A 66 4.64 -10.54 -53.55
C PRO A 66 5.69 -10.65 -54.65
N TRP A 67 5.31 -11.13 -55.83
CA TRP A 67 6.19 -11.13 -57.00
C TRP A 67 6.29 -9.74 -57.65
N GLU A 68 5.48 -8.75 -57.26
CA GLU A 68 5.53 -7.38 -57.81
C GLU A 68 6.45 -6.45 -57.01
N ILE A 69 7.15 -6.98 -56.00
CA ILE A 69 8.03 -6.17 -55.13
C ILE A 69 9.15 -5.54 -55.96
N THR A 70 9.38 -4.24 -55.81
CA THR A 70 10.37 -3.46 -56.58
C THR A 70 11.43 -2.83 -55.68
N ASN A 71 12.46 -2.21 -56.27
CA ASN A 71 13.50 -1.50 -55.51
C ASN A 71 12.94 -0.37 -54.62
N SER A 72 11.87 0.29 -55.06
CA SER A 72 11.24 1.37 -54.31
C SER A 72 10.57 0.88 -53.02
N ASP A 73 10.09 -0.37 -52.97
CA ASP A 73 9.52 -0.95 -51.75
C ASP A 73 10.61 -1.24 -50.70
N PHE A 74 11.76 -1.77 -51.13
CA PHE A 74 12.91 -1.95 -50.24
C PHE A 74 13.39 -0.61 -49.67
N LEU A 75 13.43 0.43 -50.50
CA LEU A 75 13.82 1.77 -50.06
C LEU A 75 12.81 2.36 -49.08
N ARG A 76 11.50 2.21 -49.35
CA ARG A 76 10.41 2.66 -48.46
C ARG A 76 10.44 1.95 -47.11
N ALA A 77 10.66 0.65 -47.10
CA ALA A 77 10.82 -0.14 -45.87
C ALA A 77 12.06 0.28 -45.07
N SER A 78 13.17 0.53 -45.76
CA SER A 78 14.45 0.97 -45.18
C SER A 78 14.38 2.37 -44.57
N ASN A 79 13.67 3.30 -45.21
CA ASN A 79 13.63 4.72 -44.86
C ASN A 79 12.47 5.11 -43.93
N LYS A 80 11.92 4.15 -43.18
CA LYS A 80 10.80 4.41 -42.30
C LYS A 80 11.17 5.39 -41.17
N ASN A 81 10.37 6.44 -41.04
CA ASN A 81 10.54 7.49 -40.04
C ASN A 81 10.16 6.99 -38.63
N ASN A 82 10.62 7.70 -37.58
CA ASN A 82 10.30 7.42 -36.17
C ASN A 82 10.83 6.08 -35.60
N LEU A 83 11.93 5.55 -36.13
CA LEU A 83 12.59 4.35 -35.63
C LEU A 83 13.99 4.66 -35.07
N SER A 84 14.39 3.96 -34.02
CA SER A 84 15.74 4.11 -33.45
C SER A 84 16.82 3.63 -34.44
N LEU A 85 18.03 4.20 -34.34
CA LEU A 85 19.16 3.87 -35.20
C LEU A 85 19.47 2.36 -35.22
N GLY A 86 19.37 1.69 -34.07
CA GLY A 86 19.56 0.24 -33.98
C GLY A 86 18.44 -0.59 -34.63
N ILE A 87 17.21 -0.08 -34.70
CA ILE A 87 16.14 -0.73 -35.47
C ILE A 87 16.37 -0.51 -36.97
N LYS A 88 16.72 0.72 -37.40
CA LYS A 88 17.03 1.03 -38.81
C LYS A 88 18.16 0.16 -39.34
N HIS A 89 19.24 0.01 -38.56
CA HIS A 89 20.35 -0.88 -38.92
C HIS A 89 19.90 -2.34 -39.11
N ARG A 90 19.05 -2.88 -38.22
CA ARG A 90 18.55 -4.26 -38.37
C ARG A 90 17.58 -4.43 -39.53
N ILE A 91 16.73 -3.43 -39.79
CA ILE A 91 15.86 -3.42 -40.98
C ILE A 91 16.71 -3.50 -42.23
N GLY A 92 17.72 -2.64 -42.36
CA GLY A 92 18.57 -2.65 -43.55
C GLY A 92 19.42 -3.92 -43.69
N ALA A 93 19.89 -4.50 -42.57
CA ALA A 93 20.57 -5.79 -42.60
C ALA A 93 19.64 -6.93 -43.08
N GLY A 94 18.39 -6.95 -42.59
CA GLY A 94 17.38 -7.92 -43.01
C GLY A 94 16.98 -7.78 -44.47
N LEU A 95 16.68 -6.55 -44.90
CA LEU A 95 16.32 -6.21 -46.26
C LEU A 95 17.44 -6.54 -47.25
N ALA A 96 18.71 -6.34 -46.88
CA ALA A 96 19.85 -6.70 -47.73
C ALA A 96 19.92 -8.21 -48.00
N ASN A 97 19.63 -9.06 -47.01
CA ASN A 97 19.61 -10.51 -47.19
C ASN A 97 18.40 -10.98 -48.01
N ILE A 98 17.24 -10.35 -47.81
CA ILE A 98 16.05 -10.61 -48.64
C ILE A 98 16.33 -10.19 -50.08
N GLY A 99 16.90 -9.00 -50.31
CA GLY A 99 17.24 -8.50 -51.64
C GLY A 99 18.25 -9.39 -52.39
N LYS A 100 19.26 -9.92 -51.69
CA LYS A 100 20.19 -10.93 -52.25
C LYS A 100 19.46 -12.18 -52.72
N THR A 101 18.49 -12.67 -51.95
CA THR A 101 17.70 -13.84 -52.33
C THR A 101 16.83 -13.54 -53.55
N PHE A 102 16.10 -12.41 -53.52
CA PHE A 102 15.23 -11.99 -54.61
C PHE A 102 16.00 -11.83 -55.92
N LYS A 103 17.22 -11.27 -55.86
CA LYS A 103 18.13 -11.19 -57.00
C LYS A 103 18.64 -12.56 -57.46
N LYS A 104 19.03 -13.44 -56.52
CA LYS A 104 19.58 -14.76 -56.84
C LYS A 104 18.58 -15.66 -57.57
N TYR A 105 17.31 -15.61 -57.20
CA TYR A 105 16.26 -16.48 -57.76
C TYR A 105 15.27 -15.74 -58.67
N ASN A 106 15.57 -14.50 -59.06
CA ASN A 106 14.75 -13.67 -59.95
C ASN A 106 13.27 -13.58 -59.54
N LEU A 107 13.02 -13.26 -58.26
CA LEU A 107 11.68 -13.28 -57.64
C LEU A 107 10.94 -11.93 -57.71
N SER A 108 11.38 -11.03 -58.57
CA SER A 108 10.87 -9.67 -58.73
C SER A 108 10.92 -9.26 -60.21
N PRO A 109 10.00 -8.40 -60.68
CA PRO A 109 10.05 -7.81 -62.02
C PRO A 109 11.27 -6.90 -62.22
N GLU A 110 11.91 -6.46 -61.13
CA GLU A 110 13.11 -5.64 -61.17
C GLU A 110 14.32 -6.38 -60.61
N ASN A 111 15.49 -6.09 -61.17
CA ASN A 111 16.74 -6.50 -60.56
C ASN A 111 16.97 -5.74 -59.23
N ILE A 112 16.74 -6.41 -58.10
CA ILE A 112 16.84 -5.79 -56.78
C ILE A 112 18.28 -5.37 -56.47
N LYS A 113 18.48 -4.07 -56.27
CA LYS A 113 19.77 -3.41 -55.96
C LYS A 113 20.05 -3.28 -54.46
N TYR A 114 19.05 -3.51 -53.61
CA TYR A 114 19.19 -3.45 -52.15
C TYR A 114 19.93 -4.70 -51.61
N LEU A 115 21.26 -4.74 -51.80
CA LEU A 115 22.11 -5.90 -51.48
C LEU A 115 23.02 -5.69 -50.27
N LYS A 116 23.15 -4.45 -49.82
CA LYS A 116 23.96 -4.06 -48.65
C LYS A 116 23.13 -3.17 -47.74
N ASN A 117 23.45 -3.23 -46.44
CA ASN A 117 22.79 -2.39 -45.44
C ASN A 117 23.31 -0.93 -45.58
N PRO A 118 22.45 0.04 -45.92
CA PRO A 118 22.87 1.44 -46.05
C PRO A 118 23.02 2.16 -44.69
N HIS A 119 22.53 1.55 -43.60
CA HIS A 119 22.56 2.16 -42.28
C HIS A 119 23.81 1.75 -41.52
N THR A 120 24.56 2.73 -41.03
CA THR A 120 25.72 2.49 -40.16
C THR A 120 25.29 1.83 -38.85
N ARG A 121 26.16 0.97 -38.30
CA ARG A 121 25.90 0.37 -36.99
C ARG A 121 26.02 1.49 -35.95
N PRO A 122 24.99 1.73 -35.11
CA PRO A 122 25.08 2.77 -34.11
C PRO A 122 26.21 2.44 -33.12
N PRO A 123 26.92 3.46 -32.60
CA PRO A 123 27.91 3.27 -31.55
C PRO A 123 27.27 2.61 -30.33
N ARG A 124 28.03 1.81 -29.57
CA ARG A 124 27.55 1.24 -28.31
C ARG A 124 27.14 2.41 -27.39
N SER A 125 25.97 2.28 -26.76
CA SER A 125 25.43 3.29 -25.85
C SER A 125 26.44 3.65 -24.77
N THR A 126 26.62 4.94 -24.48
CA THR A 126 27.40 5.48 -23.35
C THR A 126 26.79 5.19 -21.97
N LYS A 127 25.78 4.32 -21.89
CA LYS A 127 25.15 3.97 -20.62
C LYS A 127 26.07 3.06 -19.82
N THR A 128 26.26 3.40 -18.56
CA THR A 128 26.89 2.53 -17.56
C THR A 128 26.16 1.18 -17.54
N LEU A 129 26.89 0.10 -17.86
CA LEU A 129 26.34 -1.26 -17.93
C LEU A 129 26.39 -1.98 -16.59
N LEU A 130 27.26 -1.51 -15.69
CA LEU A 130 27.30 -1.92 -14.29
C LEU A 130 26.12 -1.29 -13.52
N PRO A 131 25.59 -2.01 -12.52
CA PRO A 131 24.47 -1.52 -11.72
C PRO A 131 24.92 -0.43 -10.74
N ASP A 132 24.03 0.52 -10.49
CA ASP A 132 24.19 1.48 -9.41
C ASP A 132 24.05 0.77 -8.04
N LEU A 133 24.95 1.06 -7.09
CA LEU A 133 25.00 0.38 -5.81
C LEU A 133 23.79 0.72 -4.93
N ASP A 134 23.31 1.96 -4.96
CA ASP A 134 22.13 2.36 -4.19
C ASP A 134 20.87 1.71 -4.77
N ALA A 135 20.79 1.58 -6.10
CA ALA A 135 19.74 0.80 -6.74
C ALA A 135 19.72 -0.67 -6.27
N CYS A 136 20.89 -1.30 -6.13
CA CYS A 136 21.03 -2.65 -5.59
C CYS A 136 20.59 -2.74 -4.12
N LYS A 137 21.02 -1.80 -3.27
CA LYS A 137 20.64 -1.75 -1.84
C LYS A 137 19.13 -1.65 -1.66
N MET A 138 18.47 -0.74 -2.39
CA MET A 138 17.01 -0.57 -2.30
C MET A 138 16.23 -1.83 -2.71
N LEU A 139 16.72 -2.56 -3.72
CA LEU A 139 16.14 -3.83 -4.14
C LEU A 139 16.37 -4.93 -3.10
N ALA A 140 17.54 -4.97 -2.47
CA ALA A 140 17.84 -5.91 -1.37
C ALA A 140 16.98 -5.64 -0.12
N GLU A 141 16.80 -4.38 0.27
CA GLU A 141 15.88 -4.01 1.37
C GLU A 141 14.43 -4.42 1.07
N SER A 142 14.00 -4.24 -0.19
CA SER A 142 12.66 -4.64 -0.63
C SER A 142 12.52 -6.14 -0.81
N PHE A 143 13.62 -6.88 -0.96
CA PHE A 143 13.62 -8.34 -0.90
C PHE A 143 13.35 -8.82 0.52
N ARG A 144 13.98 -8.17 1.52
CA ARG A 144 13.80 -8.51 2.93
C ARG A 144 12.41 -8.18 3.46
N LEU A 145 11.83 -7.05 3.04
CA LEU A 145 10.52 -6.57 3.51
C LEU A 145 9.66 -6.00 2.36
N PRO A 146 9.16 -6.87 1.46
CA PRO A 146 8.34 -6.42 0.32
C PRO A 146 7.00 -5.85 0.81
N GLN A 147 6.64 -4.66 0.31
CA GLN A 147 5.40 -3.99 0.72
C GLN A 147 4.15 -4.51 0.00
N ASN A 148 4.33 -5.14 -1.15
CA ASN A 148 3.24 -5.65 -1.98
C ASN A 148 3.74 -6.73 -2.96
N GLY A 149 2.82 -7.35 -3.69
CA GLY A 149 3.16 -8.39 -4.67
C GLY A 149 3.99 -7.88 -5.85
N PHE A 150 3.90 -6.59 -6.22
CA PHE A 150 4.78 -6.01 -7.24
C PHE A 150 6.24 -6.01 -6.74
N GLU A 151 6.49 -5.51 -5.53
CA GLU A 151 7.84 -5.52 -4.95
C GLU A 151 8.36 -6.94 -4.76
N THR A 152 7.51 -7.86 -4.28
CA THR A 152 7.83 -9.29 -4.12
C THR A 152 8.41 -9.88 -5.41
N MET A 153 7.77 -9.63 -6.56
CA MET A 153 8.22 -10.13 -7.86
C MET A 153 9.52 -9.48 -8.33
N VAL A 154 9.65 -8.16 -8.15
CA VAL A 154 10.83 -7.40 -8.59
C VAL A 154 12.05 -7.78 -7.78
N SER A 155 11.94 -7.78 -6.45
CA SER A 155 13.06 -8.02 -5.55
C SER A 155 13.50 -9.48 -5.59
N SER A 156 12.58 -10.44 -5.73
CA SER A 156 12.92 -11.86 -5.93
C SER A 156 13.61 -12.09 -7.28
N ALA A 157 13.16 -11.44 -8.35
CA ALA A 157 13.86 -11.50 -9.65
C ALA A 157 15.28 -10.93 -9.54
N PHE A 158 15.46 -9.85 -8.77
CA PHE A 158 16.77 -9.25 -8.51
C PHE A 158 17.67 -10.23 -7.74
N ALA A 159 17.18 -10.84 -6.66
CA ALA A 159 17.93 -11.83 -5.89
C ALA A 159 18.43 -13.00 -6.77
N LEU A 160 17.56 -13.57 -7.61
CA LEU A 160 17.91 -14.66 -8.51
C LEU A 160 18.88 -14.23 -9.63
N LEU A 161 18.76 -13.01 -10.15
CA LEU A 161 19.71 -12.45 -11.13
C LEU A 161 21.07 -12.10 -10.52
N ASN A 162 21.09 -11.75 -9.24
CA ASN A 162 22.33 -11.48 -8.49
C ASN A 162 23.04 -12.78 -8.06
N TYR A 163 22.33 -13.90 -8.05
CA TYR A 163 22.90 -15.23 -7.83
C TYR A 163 23.49 -15.83 -9.11
N ALA A 164 22.71 -15.84 -10.19
CA ALA A 164 23.10 -16.47 -11.44
C ALA A 164 23.31 -15.40 -12.52
N PRO A 165 24.46 -15.36 -13.22
CA PRO A 165 24.68 -14.49 -14.36
C PRO A 165 23.90 -15.00 -15.59
N SER A 166 22.61 -15.24 -15.42
CA SER A 166 21.66 -15.74 -16.41
C SER A 166 21.06 -14.59 -17.21
N ARG A 167 20.43 -14.92 -18.34
CA ARG A 167 19.59 -13.97 -19.05
C ARG A 167 18.29 -13.78 -18.28
N SER A 168 17.71 -12.59 -18.38
CA SER A 168 16.38 -12.31 -17.82
C SER A 168 15.33 -13.31 -18.29
N SER A 169 15.41 -13.76 -19.55
CA SER A 169 14.51 -14.79 -20.10
C SER A 169 14.63 -16.16 -19.41
N GLU A 170 15.84 -16.53 -18.98
CA GLU A 170 16.09 -17.81 -18.31
C GLU A 170 15.59 -17.77 -16.87
N ILE A 171 15.76 -16.65 -16.17
CA ILE A 171 15.27 -16.47 -14.79
C ILE A 171 13.74 -16.47 -14.75
N VAL A 172 13.08 -15.66 -15.59
CA VAL A 172 11.61 -15.57 -15.54
C VAL A 172 10.90 -16.84 -16.03
N THR A 173 11.61 -17.82 -16.58
CA THR A 173 11.03 -19.10 -17.01
C THR A 173 11.47 -20.28 -16.15
N LEU A 174 12.06 -20.03 -14.96
CA LEU A 174 12.39 -21.08 -14.00
C LEU A 174 11.14 -21.87 -13.58
N SER A 175 11.31 -23.18 -13.46
CA SER A 175 10.27 -24.09 -12.97
C SER A 175 10.18 -24.09 -11.43
N LEU A 176 9.09 -24.61 -10.87
CA LEU A 176 8.93 -24.74 -9.41
C LEU A 176 9.99 -25.65 -8.78
N ASP A 177 10.41 -26.70 -9.50
CA ASP A 177 11.44 -27.66 -9.12
C ASP A 177 12.86 -27.22 -9.58
N CYS A 178 13.09 -25.91 -9.65
CA CYS A 178 14.37 -25.38 -10.10
C CYS A 178 15.52 -25.59 -9.10
N ILE A 179 15.23 -25.80 -7.80
CA ILE A 179 16.25 -26.12 -6.80
C ILE A 179 16.61 -27.60 -6.89
N THR A 180 17.92 -27.90 -6.93
CA THR A 180 18.46 -29.26 -6.78
C THR A 180 19.47 -29.30 -5.63
N SER A 181 19.53 -30.44 -4.95
CA SER A 181 20.55 -30.77 -3.94
C SER A 181 21.51 -31.87 -4.42
N LEU A 182 21.33 -32.37 -5.65
CA LEU A 182 22.22 -33.37 -6.23
C LEU A 182 23.62 -32.75 -6.42
N ASP A 183 24.61 -33.35 -5.75
CA ASP A 183 25.99 -32.87 -5.64
C ASP A 183 26.09 -31.44 -5.06
N GLY A 184 25.23 -31.12 -4.10
CA GLY A 184 25.15 -29.81 -3.42
C GLY A 184 24.06 -28.90 -3.96
N PHE A 185 23.82 -27.76 -3.28
CA PHE A 185 22.77 -26.80 -3.67
C PHE A 185 23.03 -26.18 -5.05
N GLY A 186 21.97 -25.99 -5.83
CA GLY A 186 22.03 -25.23 -7.08
C GLY A 186 20.67 -24.99 -7.73
N LEU A 187 20.65 -24.05 -8.68
CA LEU A 187 19.51 -23.80 -9.57
C LEU A 187 19.72 -24.50 -10.90
N ARG A 188 18.78 -25.38 -11.26
CA ARG A 188 18.73 -26.09 -12.53
C ARG A 188 18.09 -25.21 -13.61
N PHE A 189 18.80 -25.09 -14.72
CA PHE A 189 18.33 -24.46 -15.95
C PHE A 189 18.26 -25.52 -17.04
N PRO A 190 17.14 -26.26 -17.16
CA PRO A 190 17.04 -27.42 -18.05
C PRO A 190 17.08 -27.03 -19.53
N ILE A 191 16.55 -25.84 -19.87
CA ILE A 191 16.50 -25.33 -21.24
C ILE A 191 17.03 -23.88 -21.28
N PRO A 192 18.36 -23.67 -21.27
CA PRO A 192 18.93 -22.34 -21.39
C PRO A 192 18.64 -21.70 -22.75
N ALA A 193 18.54 -20.37 -22.79
CA ALA A 193 18.22 -19.67 -24.02
C ALA A 193 19.33 -19.83 -25.06
N LYS A 194 18.98 -19.68 -26.36
CA LYS A 194 19.90 -19.78 -27.51
C LYS A 194 20.59 -21.16 -27.68
N ASN A 195 19.92 -22.26 -27.32
CA ASN A 195 20.45 -23.64 -27.41
C ASN A 195 21.65 -23.90 -26.47
N GLY A 196 21.69 -23.24 -25.31
CA GLY A 196 22.67 -23.61 -24.29
C GLY A 196 22.40 -25.01 -23.76
N LYS A 197 23.45 -25.71 -23.28
CA LYS A 197 23.31 -27.02 -22.63
C LYS A 197 22.71 -26.85 -21.24
N SER A 198 21.86 -27.79 -20.82
CA SER A 198 21.32 -27.85 -19.45
C SER A 198 22.46 -27.68 -18.43
N VAL A 199 22.24 -26.82 -17.43
CA VAL A 199 23.27 -26.47 -16.45
C VAL A 199 22.66 -26.27 -15.08
N VAL A 200 23.38 -26.70 -14.04
CA VAL A 200 23.10 -26.35 -12.65
C VAL A 200 24.06 -25.23 -12.25
N LYS A 201 23.51 -24.10 -11.82
CA LYS A 201 24.29 -22.98 -11.30
C LYS A 201 24.33 -23.09 -9.80
N ARG A 202 25.53 -23.05 -9.23
CA ARG A 202 25.78 -23.26 -7.80
C ARG A 202 26.05 -21.95 -7.07
N PRO A 203 25.75 -21.86 -5.75
CA PRO A 203 26.04 -20.69 -4.95
C PRO A 203 27.56 -20.49 -4.82
N PRO A 204 28.03 -19.24 -4.78
CA PRO A 204 29.42 -18.97 -4.42
C PRO A 204 29.70 -19.24 -2.94
N CYS A 205 28.70 -19.10 -2.06
CA CYS A 205 28.80 -19.38 -0.62
C CYS A 205 27.43 -19.72 0.00
N ALA A 206 27.41 -20.25 1.22
CA ALA A 206 26.20 -20.72 1.90
C ALA A 206 25.16 -19.61 2.15
N GLU A 207 25.60 -18.37 2.33
CA GLU A 207 24.71 -17.22 2.53
C GLU A 207 23.84 -16.95 1.29
N PHE A 208 24.37 -17.18 0.10
CA PHE A 208 23.61 -17.06 -1.15
C PHE A 208 22.59 -18.18 -1.33
N GLU A 209 22.82 -19.36 -0.74
CA GLU A 209 21.84 -20.44 -0.74
C GLU A 209 20.56 -20.02 -0.02
N GLU A 210 20.69 -19.43 1.18
CA GLU A 210 19.54 -18.95 1.96
C GLU A 210 18.73 -17.89 1.19
N VAL A 211 19.41 -16.94 0.55
CA VAL A 211 18.76 -15.89 -0.25
C VAL A 211 17.98 -16.49 -1.43
N VAL A 212 18.55 -17.47 -2.13
CA VAL A 212 17.88 -18.15 -3.24
C VAL A 212 16.70 -18.98 -2.76
N ARG A 213 16.86 -19.73 -1.66
CA ARG A 213 15.77 -20.50 -1.06
C ARG A 213 14.62 -19.60 -0.65
N GLU A 214 14.90 -18.46 -0.02
CA GLU A 214 13.91 -17.46 0.35
C GLU A 214 13.19 -16.90 -0.89
N ALA A 215 13.94 -16.56 -1.96
CA ALA A 215 13.36 -16.03 -3.19
C ALA A 215 12.43 -17.03 -3.88
N VAL A 216 12.88 -18.29 -4.04
CA VAL A 216 12.09 -19.35 -4.67
C VAL A 216 10.86 -19.67 -3.82
N HIS A 217 11.01 -19.86 -2.51
CA HIS A 217 9.88 -20.13 -1.62
C HIS A 217 8.86 -18.99 -1.62
N THR A 218 9.32 -17.74 -1.59
CA THR A 218 8.44 -16.56 -1.65
C THR A 218 7.63 -16.53 -2.95
N LEU A 219 8.27 -16.79 -4.09
CA LEU A 219 7.59 -16.84 -5.40
C LEU A 219 6.63 -18.03 -5.52
N ILE A 220 7.00 -19.20 -4.98
CA ILE A 220 6.10 -20.36 -4.89
C ILE A 220 4.86 -19.97 -4.09
N LYS A 221 5.02 -19.46 -2.86
CA LYS A 221 3.92 -19.10 -1.99
C LYS A 221 3.03 -18.02 -2.60
N PHE A 222 3.64 -16.99 -3.20
CA PHE A 222 2.92 -15.87 -3.79
C PHE A 222 2.10 -16.27 -5.03
N GLY A 223 2.62 -17.18 -5.86
CA GLY A 223 1.99 -17.56 -7.13
C GLY A 223 1.03 -18.74 -7.08
N ILE A 224 0.87 -19.43 -5.94
CA ILE A 224 0.14 -20.72 -5.88
C ILE A 224 -1.29 -20.63 -6.40
N SER A 225 -2.06 -19.64 -5.93
CA SER A 225 -3.46 -19.43 -6.34
C SER A 225 -3.61 -19.15 -7.83
N ALA A 226 -2.67 -18.40 -8.41
CA ALA A 226 -2.63 -18.11 -9.83
C ALA A 226 -2.31 -19.37 -10.64
N ARG A 227 -1.38 -20.21 -10.18
CA ARG A 227 -1.00 -21.46 -10.86
C ARG A 227 -2.09 -22.52 -10.78
N ASP A 228 -2.79 -22.62 -9.65
CA ASP A 228 -3.96 -23.49 -9.51
C ASP A 228 -5.07 -23.10 -10.48
N ALA A 229 -5.37 -21.80 -10.56
CA ALA A 229 -6.32 -21.27 -11.54
C ALA A 229 -5.86 -21.52 -12.99
N ALA A 230 -4.56 -21.37 -13.28
CA ALA A 230 -4.02 -21.68 -14.61
C ALA A 230 -4.15 -23.17 -14.96
N ALA A 231 -3.92 -24.07 -13.99
CA ALA A 231 -4.11 -25.51 -14.17
C ALA A 231 -5.58 -25.86 -14.47
N TRP A 232 -6.51 -25.13 -13.86
CA TRP A 232 -7.94 -25.23 -14.18
C TRP A 232 -8.25 -24.78 -15.60
N TYR A 233 -7.81 -23.58 -16.00
CA TYR A 233 -8.08 -23.02 -17.33
C TYR A 233 -7.41 -23.81 -18.47
N LYS A 234 -6.40 -24.62 -18.18
CA LYS A 234 -5.84 -25.57 -19.15
C LYS A 234 -6.86 -26.64 -19.58
N LYS A 235 -7.72 -27.06 -18.67
CA LYS A 235 -8.66 -28.17 -18.86
C LYS A 235 -10.10 -27.71 -19.09
N ASN A 236 -10.42 -26.48 -18.71
CA ASN A 236 -11.79 -25.98 -18.62
C ASN A 236 -11.96 -24.64 -19.33
N ASN A 237 -13.08 -24.48 -20.03
CA ASN A 237 -13.48 -23.23 -20.68
C ASN A 237 -14.48 -22.40 -19.83
N VAL A 238 -14.44 -22.58 -18.51
CA VAL A 238 -15.31 -21.89 -17.55
C VAL A 238 -14.48 -21.25 -16.44
N ILE A 239 -15.07 -20.28 -15.73
CA ILE A 239 -14.42 -19.57 -14.63
C ILE A 239 -13.92 -20.54 -13.56
N TYR A 240 -12.73 -20.30 -13.00
CA TYR A 240 -12.24 -21.05 -11.85
C TYR A 240 -13.09 -20.72 -10.62
N ILE A 241 -13.54 -21.74 -9.90
CA ILE A 241 -14.33 -21.59 -8.68
C ILE A 241 -13.45 -21.97 -7.47
N PRO A 242 -13.07 -21.00 -6.62
CA PRO A 242 -12.28 -21.26 -5.42
C PRO A 242 -13.01 -22.12 -4.39
N LYS A 243 -12.22 -22.79 -3.53
CA LYS A 243 -12.75 -23.56 -2.40
C LYS A 243 -13.59 -22.68 -1.48
N GLY A 244 -14.81 -23.11 -1.14
CA GLY A 244 -15.80 -22.37 -0.35
C GLY A 244 -16.81 -21.55 -1.18
N LEU A 245 -16.65 -21.49 -2.51
CA LEU A 245 -17.59 -20.84 -3.44
C LEU A 245 -18.27 -21.83 -4.38
N GLU A 246 -18.28 -23.12 -4.05
CA GLU A 246 -18.83 -24.18 -4.90
C GLU A 246 -20.32 -24.03 -5.19
N HIS A 247 -21.07 -23.34 -4.33
CA HIS A 247 -22.48 -23.00 -4.53
C HIS A 247 -22.72 -22.02 -5.70
N LEU A 248 -21.67 -21.38 -6.22
CA LEU A 248 -21.71 -20.51 -7.39
C LEU A 248 -21.47 -21.26 -8.72
N ARG A 249 -21.33 -22.59 -8.66
CA ARG A 249 -21.14 -23.44 -9.84
C ARG A 249 -22.37 -23.38 -10.75
N ASP A 250 -22.11 -23.46 -12.06
CA ASP A 250 -23.11 -23.47 -13.14
C ASP A 250 -24.06 -22.26 -13.22
N ARG A 251 -23.81 -21.20 -12.44
CA ARG A 251 -24.53 -19.93 -12.57
C ARG A 251 -24.21 -19.25 -13.90
N LYS A 252 -25.24 -18.69 -14.54
CA LYS A 252 -25.11 -17.93 -15.80
C LYS A 252 -24.61 -16.50 -15.58
N THR A 253 -24.92 -15.91 -14.43
CA THR A 253 -24.58 -14.53 -14.06
C THR A 253 -24.13 -14.46 -12.60
N TYR A 254 -23.31 -13.44 -12.31
CA TYR A 254 -22.78 -13.14 -10.98
C TYR A 254 -23.01 -11.67 -10.66
N ASN A 255 -23.36 -11.37 -9.42
CA ASN A 255 -23.35 -9.98 -8.94
C ASN A 255 -21.91 -9.48 -8.71
N VAL A 256 -21.74 -8.18 -8.41
CA VAL A 256 -20.41 -7.58 -8.21
C VAL A 256 -19.60 -8.29 -7.09
N PRO A 257 -20.12 -8.50 -5.86
CA PRO A 257 -19.39 -9.24 -4.82
C PRO A 257 -18.99 -10.66 -5.22
N GLU A 258 -19.88 -11.43 -5.83
CA GLU A 258 -19.62 -12.80 -6.30
C GLU A 258 -18.51 -12.82 -7.35
N ALA A 259 -18.58 -11.94 -8.35
CA ALA A 259 -17.57 -11.83 -9.39
C ALA A 259 -16.19 -11.47 -8.82
N LEU A 260 -16.15 -10.55 -7.84
CA LEU A 260 -14.92 -10.17 -7.13
C LEU A 260 -14.36 -11.32 -6.28
N ALA A 261 -15.23 -12.11 -5.64
CA ALA A 261 -14.84 -13.28 -4.87
C ALA A 261 -14.24 -14.38 -5.77
N LEU A 262 -14.87 -14.65 -6.92
CA LEU A 262 -14.41 -15.64 -7.90
C LEU A 262 -13.02 -15.33 -8.47
N ILE A 263 -12.70 -14.05 -8.72
CA ILE A 263 -11.36 -13.64 -9.17
C ILE A 263 -10.36 -13.46 -8.01
N GLY A 264 -10.82 -13.58 -6.76
CA GLY A 264 -10.00 -13.46 -5.56
C GLY A 264 -9.50 -12.03 -5.35
N TYR A 265 -10.36 -11.05 -5.57
CA TYR A 265 -10.02 -9.64 -5.48
C TYR A 265 -9.78 -9.19 -4.03
N GLU A 266 -8.58 -8.68 -3.78
CA GLU A 266 -8.13 -8.15 -2.50
C GLU A 266 -7.54 -6.75 -2.71
N ARG A 267 -7.74 -5.88 -1.72
CA ARG A 267 -7.26 -4.49 -1.74
C ARG A 267 -6.55 -4.16 -0.44
N SER A 268 -5.41 -3.49 -0.56
CA SER A 268 -4.63 -2.98 0.57
C SER A 268 -4.39 -1.47 0.43
N ASP A 269 -4.75 -0.71 1.45
CA ASP A 269 -4.62 0.76 1.52
C ASP A 269 -3.55 1.23 2.52
N GLY A 270 -2.56 0.39 2.82
CA GLY A 270 -1.45 0.72 3.72
C GLY A 270 -1.79 0.67 5.21
N VAL A 271 -3.07 0.49 5.56
CA VAL A 271 -3.54 0.33 6.95
C VAL A 271 -4.32 -0.98 7.15
N TYR A 272 -5.05 -1.43 6.12
CA TYR A 272 -5.77 -2.71 6.16
C TYR A 272 -5.65 -3.47 4.82
N SER A 273 -5.57 -4.80 4.88
CA SER A 273 -5.87 -5.68 3.75
C SER A 273 -7.31 -6.16 3.91
N GLN A 274 -8.20 -5.83 2.97
CA GLN A 274 -9.60 -6.22 3.03
C GLN A 274 -10.06 -6.89 1.74
N LYS A 275 -10.79 -7.99 1.94
CA LYS A 275 -11.63 -8.64 0.92
C LYS A 275 -12.86 -7.75 0.70
N LEU A 276 -12.89 -7.03 -0.43
CA LEU A 276 -13.95 -6.05 -0.69
C LEU A 276 -15.33 -6.67 -0.96
N TYR A 277 -15.42 -7.99 -1.14
CA TYR A 277 -16.70 -8.71 -1.26
C TYR A 277 -17.43 -8.92 0.07
N ALA A 278 -16.80 -8.64 1.22
CA ALA A 278 -17.35 -9.02 2.53
C ALA A 278 -18.06 -7.89 3.30
N ASN A 279 -17.95 -6.60 2.91
CA ASN A 279 -18.23 -5.51 3.86
C ASN A 279 -18.86 -4.20 3.32
N ARG A 280 -19.44 -4.16 2.10
CA ARG A 280 -20.18 -2.98 1.65
C ARG A 280 -21.45 -3.33 0.88
N ASN A 281 -22.59 -3.12 1.53
CA ASN A 281 -23.93 -3.10 0.90
C ASN A 281 -24.19 -1.83 0.07
N ASN A 282 -23.22 -0.91 -0.05
CA ASN A 282 -23.38 0.32 -0.83
C ASN A 282 -22.21 0.46 -1.81
N SER A 283 -22.45 -0.02 -3.03
CA SER A 283 -21.88 0.40 -4.31
C SER A 283 -20.39 0.77 -4.38
N LEU A 284 -19.59 -0.08 -5.01
CA LEU A 284 -18.18 0.21 -5.31
C LEU A 284 -18.05 1.20 -6.49
N PRO A 285 -17.26 2.28 -6.35
CA PRO A 285 -16.84 3.10 -7.48
C PRO A 285 -16.08 2.27 -8.53
N ALA A 286 -16.39 2.45 -9.82
CA ALA A 286 -15.69 1.79 -10.93
C ALA A 286 -14.16 2.02 -10.92
N ALA A 287 -13.70 3.12 -10.31
CA ALA A 287 -12.27 3.44 -10.12
C ALA A 287 -11.52 2.46 -9.20
N ILE A 288 -12.24 1.60 -8.48
CA ILE A 288 -11.68 0.61 -7.56
C ILE A 288 -11.54 -0.77 -8.23
N LEU A 289 -12.24 -1.03 -9.32
CA LEU A 289 -12.17 -2.30 -10.03
C LEU A 289 -10.89 -2.47 -10.86
N PRO A 290 -10.46 -3.71 -11.12
CA PRO A 290 -9.43 -4.01 -12.10
C PRO A 290 -9.72 -3.38 -13.48
N PRO A 291 -8.70 -2.90 -14.22
CA PRO A 291 -8.87 -2.24 -15.50
C PRO A 291 -9.72 -3.05 -16.48
N GLY A 292 -10.76 -2.41 -17.03
CA GLY A 292 -11.63 -2.99 -18.05
C GLY A 292 -12.67 -3.98 -17.52
N LEU A 293 -12.58 -4.46 -16.26
CA LEU A 293 -13.57 -5.38 -15.69
C LEU A 293 -14.92 -4.68 -15.53
N GLY A 294 -14.91 -3.45 -15.01
CA GLY A 294 -16.13 -2.68 -14.80
C GLY A 294 -17.02 -2.63 -16.05
N ARG A 295 -16.42 -2.42 -17.23
CA ARG A 295 -17.11 -2.28 -18.53
C ARG A 295 -17.95 -3.49 -18.95
N LEU A 296 -17.81 -4.60 -18.26
CA LEU A 296 -18.48 -5.86 -18.57
C LEU A 296 -19.72 -6.11 -17.69
N PHE A 297 -19.94 -5.28 -16.66
CA PHE A 297 -21.15 -5.33 -15.85
C PHE A 297 -22.33 -4.68 -16.57
N GLN A 298 -23.48 -5.33 -16.45
CA GLN A 298 -24.77 -4.96 -17.03
C GLN A 298 -25.76 -4.63 -15.90
N SER A 299 -26.80 -3.85 -16.21
CA SER A 299 -27.96 -3.63 -15.32
C SER A 299 -29.23 -3.48 -16.16
N ASP A 300 -30.38 -3.74 -15.54
CA ASP A 300 -31.70 -3.68 -16.19
C ASP A 300 -32.07 -2.25 -16.66
N SER A 301 -31.40 -1.23 -16.12
CA SER A 301 -31.67 0.20 -16.35
C SER A 301 -30.72 0.91 -17.33
N SER A 302 -30.08 0.18 -18.27
CA SER A 302 -29.12 0.62 -19.31
C SER A 302 -27.62 0.51 -18.95
N ASN A 303 -26.80 0.26 -19.99
CA ASN A 303 -25.34 0.04 -19.89
C ASN A 303 -24.65 1.19 -19.15
N TYR A 304 -24.06 0.89 -17.97
CA TYR A 304 -23.44 1.82 -17.02
C TYR A 304 -22.17 2.55 -17.52
N TYR A 305 -21.88 2.53 -18.82
CA TYR A 305 -20.67 3.12 -19.42
C TYR A 305 -21.00 4.10 -20.55
N ARG A 306 -21.38 5.33 -20.18
CA ARG A 306 -21.17 6.52 -21.03
C ARG A 306 -20.19 7.46 -20.32
N HIS A 307 -19.13 7.79 -21.06
CA HIS A 307 -18.03 8.74 -20.79
C HIS A 307 -17.83 9.38 -19.40
N ASN A 308 -16.60 9.24 -18.88
CA ASN A 308 -15.87 10.12 -17.95
C ASN A 308 -16.50 10.54 -16.60
N GLU A 309 -17.73 10.18 -16.27
CA GLU A 309 -18.32 10.46 -14.96
C GLU A 309 -18.16 9.28 -13.98
N LYS A 310 -17.93 9.58 -12.69
CA LYS A 310 -17.73 8.57 -11.63
C LYS A 310 -19.07 7.91 -11.29
N ILE A 311 -19.41 6.84 -12.01
CA ILE A 311 -20.65 6.11 -11.75
C ILE A 311 -20.43 5.03 -10.67
N LEU A 312 -21.35 4.95 -9.70
CA LEU A 312 -21.41 3.96 -8.62
C LEU A 312 -22.08 2.67 -9.12
N LEU A 313 -21.42 1.52 -9.00
CA LEU A 313 -22.05 0.22 -9.30
C LEU A 313 -23.08 -0.09 -8.22
N LYS A 314 -24.38 0.02 -8.51
CA LYS A 314 -25.46 -0.39 -7.57
C LYS A 314 -25.53 -1.92 -7.45
N ASP A 315 -26.17 -2.43 -6.41
CA ASP A 315 -26.28 -3.88 -6.13
C ASP A 315 -26.99 -4.68 -7.24
N ALA A 316 -27.74 -4.01 -8.12
CA ALA A 316 -28.39 -4.60 -9.28
C ALA A 316 -27.46 -4.89 -10.49
N ALA A 317 -26.16 -4.59 -10.39
CA ALA A 317 -25.22 -4.84 -11.47
C ALA A 317 -24.74 -6.31 -11.49
N PHE A 318 -24.79 -6.94 -12.67
CA PHE A 318 -24.37 -8.33 -12.87
C PHE A 318 -23.42 -8.49 -14.05
N ILE A 319 -22.65 -9.57 -14.05
CA ILE A 319 -21.77 -9.95 -15.16
C ILE A 319 -22.07 -11.41 -15.55
N SER A 320 -22.10 -11.71 -16.85
CA SER A 320 -22.24 -13.09 -17.30
C SER A 320 -20.97 -13.91 -17.01
N ALA A 321 -21.14 -15.20 -16.71
CA ALA A 321 -20.02 -16.10 -16.48
C ALA A 321 -19.05 -16.13 -17.68
N ALA A 322 -19.58 -16.05 -18.91
CA ALA A 322 -18.80 -15.97 -20.14
C ALA A 322 -17.97 -14.68 -20.23
N ASN A 323 -18.53 -13.52 -19.87
CA ASN A 323 -17.79 -12.24 -19.88
C ASN A 323 -16.69 -12.22 -18.81
N LEU A 324 -16.96 -12.75 -17.62
CA LEU A 324 -15.98 -12.84 -16.55
C LEU A 324 -14.83 -13.78 -16.95
N TYR A 325 -15.15 -14.96 -17.49
CA TYR A 325 -14.17 -15.90 -18.05
C TYR A 325 -13.32 -15.24 -19.15
N ALA A 326 -13.96 -14.59 -20.14
CA ALA A 326 -13.30 -13.90 -21.24
C ALA A 326 -12.34 -12.79 -20.75
N TRP A 327 -12.71 -12.09 -19.69
CA TRP A 327 -11.84 -11.09 -19.08
C TRP A 327 -10.62 -11.72 -18.39
N VAL A 328 -10.80 -12.83 -17.68
CA VAL A 328 -9.68 -13.54 -17.01
C VAL A 328 -8.69 -14.07 -18.04
N ILE A 329 -9.15 -14.80 -19.05
CA ILE A 329 -8.26 -15.41 -20.06
C ILE A 329 -7.51 -14.39 -20.91
N LYS A 330 -8.01 -13.14 -21.02
CA LYS A 330 -7.29 -12.05 -21.69
C LYS A 330 -5.95 -11.71 -21.01
N ASN A 331 -5.78 -12.08 -19.74
CA ASN A 331 -4.52 -11.89 -19.01
C ASN A 331 -3.50 -13.02 -19.26
N LEU A 332 -3.91 -14.12 -19.89
CA LEU A 332 -3.04 -15.22 -20.30
C LEU A 332 -2.23 -14.86 -21.56
N SER A 333 -1.09 -15.51 -21.74
CA SER A 333 -0.27 -15.38 -22.94
C SER A 333 -0.96 -16.03 -24.14
N PRO A 334 -0.79 -15.52 -25.37
CA PRO A 334 -1.23 -16.20 -26.59
C PRO A 334 -0.65 -17.62 -26.77
N THR A 335 0.39 -17.98 -26.02
CA THR A 335 1.04 -19.29 -26.03
C THR A 335 0.52 -20.24 -24.94
N PHE A 336 -0.52 -19.85 -24.20
CA PHE A 336 -1.12 -20.70 -23.16
C PHE A 336 -1.46 -22.10 -23.73
N PRO A 337 -1.15 -23.21 -23.02
CA PRO A 337 -0.78 -23.31 -21.59
C PRO A 337 0.67 -22.98 -21.25
N PHE A 338 1.51 -22.66 -22.23
CA PHE A 338 2.92 -22.33 -22.02
C PHE A 338 3.16 -20.83 -21.81
N VAL A 339 4.09 -20.48 -20.91
CA VAL A 339 4.40 -19.08 -20.58
C VAL A 339 5.05 -18.32 -21.74
N ASP A 340 5.81 -19.04 -22.57
CA ASP A 340 6.27 -18.64 -23.89
C ASP A 340 6.37 -19.87 -24.80
N GLY A 341 6.73 -19.69 -26.07
CA GLY A 341 6.90 -20.82 -27.00
C GLY A 341 8.35 -21.31 -27.19
N VAL A 342 9.29 -20.99 -26.29
CA VAL A 342 10.70 -21.47 -26.33
C VAL A 342 10.97 -22.39 -25.17
N SER A 343 10.62 -21.96 -23.96
CA SER A 343 11.00 -22.63 -22.73
C SER A 343 10.21 -23.91 -22.51
N ASN A 344 9.06 -24.07 -23.18
CA ASN A 344 8.11 -25.16 -22.98
C ASN A 344 7.66 -25.32 -21.51
N VAL A 345 7.80 -24.26 -20.69
CA VAL A 345 7.34 -24.26 -19.30
C VAL A 345 5.87 -23.86 -19.26
N GLU A 346 5.05 -24.70 -18.63
CA GLU A 346 3.63 -24.42 -18.45
C GLU A 346 3.40 -23.36 -17.37
N TYR A 347 2.27 -22.66 -17.45
CA TYR A 347 1.88 -21.69 -16.42
C TYR A 347 1.82 -22.30 -15.02
N LYS A 348 1.34 -23.55 -14.90
CA LYS A 348 1.22 -24.24 -13.60
C LYS A 348 2.57 -24.59 -12.96
N ASP A 349 3.62 -24.71 -13.76
CA ASP A 349 4.95 -25.14 -13.32
C ASP A 349 5.97 -24.00 -13.30
N CYS A 350 5.58 -22.79 -13.71
CA CYS A 350 6.46 -21.64 -13.79
C CYS A 350 6.50 -20.84 -12.49
N LEU A 351 7.69 -20.62 -11.95
CA LEU A 351 7.93 -19.88 -10.70
C LEU A 351 7.42 -18.43 -10.77
N PHE A 352 7.49 -17.82 -11.96
CA PHE A 352 7.16 -16.42 -12.21
C PHE A 352 5.73 -16.19 -12.73
N VAL A 353 4.84 -17.15 -12.48
CA VAL A 353 3.39 -16.96 -12.59
C VAL A 353 2.84 -16.46 -11.27
N TYR A 354 2.09 -15.36 -11.33
CA TYR A 354 1.66 -14.60 -10.16
C TYR A 354 0.21 -14.07 -10.33
N PRO A 355 -0.47 -13.71 -9.23
CA PRO A 355 -1.78 -13.07 -9.26
C PRO A 355 -1.80 -11.75 -10.02
N TYR A 356 -2.85 -11.49 -10.81
CA TYR A 356 -3.00 -10.21 -11.49
C TYR A 356 -3.14 -9.08 -10.47
N SER A 357 -2.25 -8.10 -10.53
CA SER A 357 -2.21 -7.02 -9.54
C SER A 357 -1.98 -5.65 -10.17
N SER A 358 -2.34 -4.62 -9.39
CA SER A 358 -2.03 -3.23 -9.71
C SER A 358 -0.52 -2.96 -9.75
N LYS A 359 -0.13 -1.94 -10.53
CA LYS A 359 1.23 -1.40 -10.58
C LYS A 359 1.17 -0.02 -9.94
N THR A 360 1.72 0.18 -8.74
CA THR A 360 1.50 1.43 -8.00
C THR A 360 2.81 2.12 -7.66
N PRO A 361 3.11 3.28 -8.31
CA PRO A 361 4.35 4.01 -8.08
C PRO A 361 4.19 5.29 -7.22
N LYS A 362 3.30 5.34 -6.20
CA LYS A 362 3.36 6.26 -5.02
C LYS A 362 2.02 6.46 -4.30
N PHE A 363 0.89 6.56 -5.01
CA PHE A 363 -0.35 7.14 -4.44
C PHE A 363 -1.66 6.41 -4.79
N LYS A 364 -1.59 5.13 -5.18
CA LYS A 364 -2.79 4.35 -5.52
C LYS A 364 -2.88 3.13 -4.64
N THR A 365 -4.11 2.76 -4.30
CA THR A 365 -4.38 1.57 -3.51
C THR A 365 -3.92 0.33 -4.24
N TYR A 366 -3.18 -0.54 -3.55
CA TYR A 366 -2.74 -1.80 -4.13
C TYR A 366 -3.93 -2.75 -4.18
N TRP A 367 -4.16 -3.38 -5.33
CA TRP A 367 -5.13 -4.46 -5.47
C TRP A 367 -4.53 -5.67 -6.18
N GLN A 368 -5.08 -6.84 -5.89
CA GLN A 368 -4.65 -8.15 -6.37
C GLN A 368 -5.85 -9.04 -6.66
N CYS A 369 -5.78 -9.86 -7.70
CA CYS A 369 -6.78 -10.86 -8.06
C CYS A 369 -6.11 -12.24 -7.99
N ASN A 370 -6.29 -12.94 -6.86
CA ASN A 370 -5.59 -14.19 -6.53
C ASN A 370 -5.77 -15.29 -7.58
N TYR A 371 -6.94 -15.36 -8.24
CA TYR A 371 -7.27 -16.44 -9.17
C TYR A 371 -7.19 -16.02 -10.65
N VAL A 372 -6.51 -14.90 -10.93
CA VAL A 372 -6.30 -14.40 -12.29
C VAL A 372 -4.82 -14.53 -12.63
N PRO A 373 -4.42 -15.60 -13.34
CA PRO A 373 -3.02 -15.87 -13.62
C PRO A 373 -2.38 -14.84 -14.54
N CYS A 374 -1.17 -14.41 -14.16
CA CYS A 374 -0.32 -13.54 -14.96
C CYS A 374 1.11 -14.09 -15.04
N PHE A 375 1.72 -14.00 -16.22
CA PHE A 375 3.15 -14.33 -16.39
C PHE A 375 4.02 -13.07 -16.24
N PHE A 376 5.11 -13.16 -15.48
CA PHE A 376 6.09 -12.10 -15.31
C PHE A 376 7.16 -12.13 -16.42
N SER A 377 6.78 -11.70 -17.62
CA SER A 377 7.67 -11.70 -18.79
C SER A 377 8.91 -10.78 -18.64
N THR A 378 9.93 -11.03 -19.46
CA THR A 378 11.12 -10.17 -19.58
C THR A 378 10.82 -8.70 -19.85
N ASN A 379 9.78 -8.39 -20.63
CA ASN A 379 9.36 -7.01 -20.88
C ASN A 379 8.82 -6.33 -19.61
N LYS A 380 8.10 -7.09 -18.76
CA LYS A 380 7.63 -6.59 -17.46
C LYS A 380 8.83 -6.34 -16.56
N LEU A 381 9.74 -7.30 -16.45
CA LEU A 381 10.99 -7.16 -15.70
C LEU A 381 11.79 -5.93 -16.15
N GLN A 382 11.95 -5.72 -17.47
CA GLN A 382 12.65 -4.54 -18.01
C GLN A 382 11.94 -3.23 -17.67
N SER A 383 10.61 -3.18 -17.76
CA SER A 383 9.85 -2.00 -17.38
C SER A 383 9.92 -1.74 -15.87
N TRP A 384 9.94 -2.80 -15.06
CA TRP A 384 9.88 -2.71 -13.60
C TRP A 384 11.24 -2.33 -13.02
N PHE A 385 12.32 -2.96 -13.46
CA PHE A 385 13.71 -2.59 -13.14
C PHE A 385 14.12 -1.24 -13.73
N GLY A 386 13.61 -0.92 -14.92
CA GLY A 386 14.04 0.26 -15.66
C GLY A 386 13.84 1.56 -14.89
N ARG A 387 12.60 1.89 -14.51
CA ARG A 387 12.32 3.08 -13.67
C ARG A 387 11.15 2.88 -12.72
N LEU A 388 10.22 1.97 -13.03
CA LEU A 388 8.92 1.93 -12.35
C LEU A 388 9.04 1.59 -10.85
N PHE A 389 9.94 0.67 -10.48
CA PHE A 389 10.21 0.34 -9.08
C PHE A 389 10.78 1.56 -8.33
N PHE A 390 11.84 2.18 -8.85
CA PHE A 390 12.50 3.31 -8.19
C PHE A 390 11.61 4.56 -8.14
N ARG A 391 10.77 4.80 -9.16
CA ARG A 391 9.73 5.83 -9.14
C ARG A 391 8.78 5.67 -7.95
N GLY A 392 8.40 4.43 -7.65
CA GLY A 392 7.57 4.09 -6.50
C GLY A 392 8.23 4.36 -5.14
N ARG A 393 9.56 4.50 -5.12
CA ARG A 393 10.38 4.80 -3.94
C ARG A 393 11.01 6.20 -4.00
N GLU A 394 10.47 7.10 -4.83
CA GLU A 394 10.91 8.49 -4.96
C GLU A 394 12.37 8.68 -5.47
N ARG A 395 12.92 7.68 -6.16
CA ARG A 395 14.27 7.72 -6.73
C ARG A 395 14.25 7.63 -8.26
N GLU A 396 13.69 8.65 -8.92
CA GLU A 396 13.59 8.68 -10.39
C GLU A 396 14.95 8.78 -11.10
N ASP A 397 15.99 9.16 -10.35
CA ASP A 397 17.40 9.16 -10.72
C ASP A 397 17.96 7.74 -10.92
N LEU A 398 17.38 6.74 -10.25
CA LEU A 398 17.85 5.36 -10.30
C LEU A 398 17.17 4.53 -11.39
N SER A 399 17.94 3.62 -11.96
CA SER A 399 17.46 2.62 -12.91
C SER A 399 18.34 1.37 -12.85
N LEU A 400 17.73 0.21 -13.12
CA LEU A 400 18.47 -1.04 -13.22
C LEU A 400 18.21 -1.71 -14.58
N GLY A 401 19.28 -2.07 -15.28
CA GLY A 401 19.18 -2.86 -16.50
C GLY A 401 18.96 -4.34 -16.18
N THR A 402 18.13 -5.05 -16.96
CA THR A 402 17.93 -6.51 -16.77
C THR A 402 19.18 -7.37 -16.99
N HIS A 403 20.22 -6.80 -17.61
CA HIS A 403 21.53 -7.43 -17.78
C HIS A 403 22.59 -6.91 -16.80
N ALA A 404 22.27 -5.94 -15.95
CA ALA A 404 23.26 -5.26 -15.11
C ALA A 404 23.93 -6.23 -14.13
N MET A 405 23.16 -7.12 -13.47
CA MET A 405 23.74 -8.15 -12.60
C MET A 405 24.64 -9.12 -13.36
N ARG A 406 24.27 -9.50 -14.59
CA ARG A 406 25.11 -10.35 -15.42
C ARG A 406 26.43 -9.68 -15.78
N HIS A 407 26.42 -8.37 -16.08
CA HIS A 407 27.64 -7.60 -16.29
C HIS A 407 28.48 -7.55 -15.00
N LEU A 408 27.89 -7.19 -13.86
CA LEU A 408 28.58 -7.14 -12.57
C LEU A 408 29.25 -8.48 -12.23
N LEU A 409 28.48 -9.57 -12.22
CA LEU A 409 28.98 -10.90 -11.84
C LEU A 409 30.08 -11.41 -12.78
N ASN A 410 29.98 -11.12 -14.09
CA ASN A 410 31.05 -11.49 -15.03
C ASN A 410 32.31 -10.64 -14.82
N THR A 411 32.17 -9.32 -14.63
CA THR A 411 33.32 -8.45 -14.34
C THR A 411 34.02 -8.90 -13.06
N LEU A 412 33.27 -9.21 -11.99
CA LEU A 412 33.83 -9.71 -10.73
C LEU A 412 34.53 -11.06 -10.88
N ALA A 413 33.96 -11.99 -11.65
CA ALA A 413 34.61 -13.27 -11.89
C ALA A 413 35.92 -13.11 -12.69
N GLN A 414 35.93 -12.20 -13.66
CA GLN A 414 37.12 -11.91 -14.46
C GLN A 414 38.19 -11.15 -13.66
N SER A 415 37.81 -10.26 -12.74
CA SER A 415 38.74 -9.61 -11.81
C SER A 415 39.29 -10.55 -10.74
N LYS A 416 38.77 -11.78 -10.65
CA LYS A 416 39.25 -12.85 -9.77
C LYS A 416 39.95 -13.96 -10.54
N HIS A 417 40.33 -13.70 -11.80
CA HIS A 417 41.11 -14.60 -12.65
C HIS A 417 40.45 -15.99 -12.83
N ILE A 418 39.12 -16.06 -12.73
CA ILE A 418 38.41 -17.31 -13.04
C ILE A 418 38.57 -17.61 -14.53
N ASP A 419 38.88 -18.85 -14.86
CA ASP A 419 39.06 -19.31 -16.24
C ASP A 419 37.88 -18.93 -17.15
N GLN A 420 38.20 -18.47 -18.36
CA GLN A 420 37.22 -17.93 -19.30
C GLN A 420 36.21 -18.99 -19.76
N ARG A 421 36.60 -20.27 -19.82
CA ARG A 421 35.68 -21.38 -20.15
C ARG A 421 34.73 -21.64 -18.98
N LEU A 422 35.21 -21.59 -17.74
CA LEU A 422 34.36 -21.68 -16.54
C LEU A 422 33.35 -20.52 -16.47
N ILE A 423 33.77 -19.29 -16.76
CA ILE A 423 32.87 -18.12 -16.83
C ILE A 423 31.82 -18.30 -17.92
N ALA A 424 32.21 -18.80 -19.09
CA ALA A 424 31.30 -19.08 -20.19
C ALA A 424 30.27 -20.15 -19.81
N MET A 425 30.71 -21.23 -19.18
CA MET A 425 29.86 -22.31 -18.66
C MET A 425 28.89 -21.80 -17.58
N TRP A 426 29.38 -21.12 -16.54
CA TRP A 426 28.57 -20.55 -15.46
C TRP A 426 27.53 -19.53 -15.98
N SER A 427 27.90 -18.78 -17.02
CA SER A 427 27.02 -17.81 -17.69
C SER A 427 26.10 -18.43 -18.76
N GLY A 428 26.15 -19.74 -18.99
CA GLY A 428 25.34 -20.45 -20.00
C GLY A 428 25.59 -19.96 -21.42
N ARG A 429 26.86 -19.72 -21.78
CA ARG A 429 27.28 -19.29 -23.12
C ARG A 429 27.70 -20.51 -23.95
N SER A 430 27.45 -20.42 -25.26
CA SER A 430 27.86 -21.43 -26.23
C SER A 430 29.30 -21.26 -26.69
N SER A 431 29.91 -20.09 -26.46
CA SER A 431 31.30 -19.81 -26.82
C SER A 431 31.90 -18.74 -25.91
N VAL A 432 33.24 -18.74 -25.80
CA VAL A 432 33.99 -17.93 -24.83
C VAL A 432 34.07 -16.46 -25.25
N GLU A 433 34.03 -16.16 -26.54
CA GLU A 433 34.11 -14.80 -27.10
C GLU A 433 32.90 -13.93 -26.67
N GLN A 434 31.83 -14.56 -26.17
CA GLN A 434 30.70 -13.85 -25.57
C GLN A 434 31.00 -13.30 -24.17
N ASN A 435 32.16 -13.57 -23.58
CA ASN A 435 32.58 -13.03 -22.29
C ASN A 435 32.99 -11.56 -22.40
N ASP A 436 33.63 -11.18 -23.50
CA ASP A 436 34.14 -9.81 -23.74
C ASP A 436 33.05 -8.74 -23.69
N ASP A 437 31.85 -9.07 -24.18
CA ASP A 437 30.67 -8.18 -24.10
C ASP A 437 30.25 -7.86 -22.65
N TYR A 438 30.76 -8.61 -21.69
CA TYR A 438 30.45 -8.50 -20.26
C TYR A 438 31.70 -8.27 -19.38
N ASP A 439 32.86 -8.01 -19.98
CA ASP A 439 34.06 -7.61 -19.26
C ASP A 439 34.18 -6.09 -19.22
N HIS A 440 33.96 -5.51 -18.04
CA HIS A 440 34.07 -4.05 -17.83
C HIS A 440 35.29 -3.66 -17.00
N ARG A 441 36.29 -4.53 -16.88
CA ARG A 441 37.59 -4.15 -16.32
C ARG A 441 38.22 -3.03 -17.16
N THR A 442 38.89 -2.12 -16.48
CA THR A 442 39.66 -1.03 -17.10
C THR A 442 40.84 -1.60 -17.89
N SER A 443 41.38 -0.82 -18.83
CA SER A 443 42.57 -1.23 -19.60
C SER A 443 43.78 -1.49 -18.69
N LEU A 444 43.92 -0.73 -17.60
CA LEU A 444 44.97 -0.92 -16.59
C LEU A 444 44.82 -2.28 -15.88
N GLU A 445 43.62 -2.61 -15.38
CA GLU A 445 43.33 -3.92 -14.77
C GLU A 445 43.53 -5.10 -15.74
N LYS A 446 43.45 -4.86 -17.06
CA LYS A 446 43.75 -5.87 -18.10
C LYS A 446 45.24 -5.98 -18.41
N ILE A 447 46.01 -4.90 -18.26
CA ILE A 447 47.47 -4.86 -18.45
C ILE A 447 48.17 -5.53 -17.27
N ASP A 448 47.71 -5.29 -16.04
CA ASP A 448 48.21 -5.98 -14.84
C ASP A 448 48.06 -7.52 -14.96
N LEU A 449 47.04 -7.98 -15.70
CA LEU A 449 46.81 -9.41 -16.02
C LEU A 449 47.82 -10.04 -16.99
N ILE A 450 48.45 -9.22 -17.83
CA ILE A 450 49.47 -9.65 -18.78
C ILE A 450 50.80 -9.81 -18.03
N ASP A 451 51.07 -8.94 -17.04
CA ASP A 451 52.25 -9.05 -16.17
C ASP A 451 52.17 -10.25 -15.19
N GLU A 452 51.00 -10.58 -14.64
CA GLU A 452 50.83 -11.72 -13.71
C GLU A 452 50.95 -13.10 -14.38
N ASN A 453 50.65 -13.22 -15.68
CA ASN A 453 50.78 -14.49 -16.42
C ASN A 453 52.16 -14.64 -17.11
N ALA A 454 53.01 -13.61 -17.07
CA ALA A 454 54.25 -13.59 -17.84
C ALA A 454 55.44 -14.32 -17.21
N ILE A 455 55.40 -14.81 -15.96
CA ILE A 455 56.59 -15.43 -15.35
C ILE A 455 56.21 -16.68 -14.56
N GLY A 456 56.49 -17.85 -15.14
CA GLY A 456 56.50 -19.15 -14.47
C GLY A 456 57.71 -19.34 -13.53
N ALA A 457 57.92 -18.43 -12.59
CA ALA A 457 58.88 -18.57 -11.50
C ALA A 457 58.09 -18.61 -10.17
N GLY A 458 58.50 -19.47 -9.24
CA GLY A 458 57.79 -19.71 -7.98
C GLY A 458 57.58 -18.46 -7.12
N PHE A 459 56.70 -18.57 -6.12
CA PHE A 459 56.43 -17.49 -5.16
C PHE A 459 57.65 -17.27 -4.24
N GLU A 460 58.28 -16.10 -4.33
CA GLU A 460 59.39 -15.69 -3.47
C GLU A 460 58.89 -14.82 -2.29
N PHE A 461 59.37 -15.14 -1.08
CA PHE A 461 59.06 -14.43 0.16
C PHE A 461 60.27 -13.62 0.63
N GLY A 462 60.02 -12.56 1.41
CA GLY A 462 61.08 -11.73 1.97
C GLY A 462 60.74 -11.19 3.36
N GLY A 463 61.77 -10.93 4.17
CA GLY A 463 61.64 -10.39 5.51
C GLY A 463 60.83 -11.29 6.45
N PHE A 464 59.91 -10.71 7.23
CA PHE A 464 59.13 -11.43 8.25
C PHE A 464 58.38 -12.67 7.73
N LEU A 465 57.91 -12.68 6.48
CA LEU A 465 57.21 -13.83 5.92
C LEU A 465 58.15 -15.01 5.63
N ASP A 466 59.40 -14.71 5.30
CA ASP A 466 60.45 -15.72 5.10
C ASP A 466 60.86 -16.31 6.46
N ASP A 467 61.08 -15.46 7.46
CA ASP A 467 61.36 -15.89 8.84
C ASP A 467 60.22 -16.77 9.40
N LEU A 468 58.97 -16.34 9.22
CA LEU A 468 57.79 -17.09 9.66
C LEU A 468 57.68 -18.45 8.96
N TYR A 469 58.02 -18.52 7.67
CA TYR A 469 58.00 -19.77 6.93
C TYR A 469 59.12 -20.70 7.41
N GLU A 470 60.36 -20.21 7.45
CA GLU A 470 61.55 -20.99 7.82
C GLU A 470 61.50 -21.51 9.26
N GLN A 471 61.03 -20.69 10.20
CA GLN A 471 61.04 -21.03 11.63
C GLN A 471 59.82 -21.87 12.05
N GLU A 472 58.61 -21.56 11.56
CA GLU A 472 57.37 -22.17 12.07
C GLU A 472 56.74 -23.19 11.12
N HIS A 473 56.87 -23.02 9.80
CA HIS A 473 56.07 -23.78 8.83
C HIS A 473 56.88 -24.82 8.04
N LYS A 474 58.15 -24.55 7.74
CA LYS A 474 59.04 -25.48 7.02
C LYS A 474 59.23 -26.80 7.78
N GLN A 475 59.39 -26.72 9.10
CA GLN A 475 59.51 -27.89 9.98
C GLN A 475 58.24 -28.75 10.02
N THR A 476 57.08 -28.18 9.65
CA THR A 476 55.78 -28.89 9.62
C THR A 476 55.50 -29.57 8.27
N GLY A 477 56.43 -29.50 7.31
CA GLY A 477 56.29 -30.12 5.98
C GLY A 477 55.34 -29.38 5.03
N VAL A 478 54.91 -28.17 5.39
CA VAL A 478 54.08 -27.30 4.54
C VAL A 478 54.93 -26.72 3.41
N SER A 479 54.53 -26.91 2.15
CA SER A 479 55.24 -26.33 1.01
C SER A 479 55.07 -24.81 0.93
N THR A 480 55.98 -24.11 0.24
CA THR A 480 55.88 -22.67 -0.03
C THR A 480 54.56 -22.29 -0.70
N GLU A 481 54.07 -23.12 -1.63
CA GLU A 481 52.78 -22.95 -2.29
C GLU A 481 51.60 -23.09 -1.30
N GLN A 482 51.66 -24.09 -0.41
CA GLN A 482 50.61 -24.31 0.59
C GLN A 482 50.62 -23.21 1.67
N PHE A 483 51.79 -22.72 2.05
CA PHE A 483 51.95 -21.57 2.93
C PHE A 483 51.35 -20.30 2.30
N PHE A 484 51.63 -20.04 1.02
CA PHE A 484 51.02 -18.94 0.26
C PHE A 484 49.50 -19.03 0.26
N LYS A 485 48.93 -20.17 -0.14
CA LYS A 485 47.47 -20.39 -0.19
C LYS A 485 46.81 -20.21 1.19
N THR A 486 47.45 -20.68 2.25
CA THR A 486 46.83 -20.74 3.59
C THR A 486 47.00 -19.43 4.37
N LYS A 487 48.14 -18.77 4.26
CA LYS A 487 48.48 -17.57 5.06
C LYS A 487 48.28 -16.25 4.31
N ILE A 488 48.35 -16.26 2.98
CA ILE A 488 48.23 -15.04 2.15
C ILE A 488 46.85 -14.99 1.47
N GLY A 489 46.31 -16.13 1.04
CA GLY A 489 44.90 -16.24 0.62
C GLY A 489 44.50 -15.22 -0.46
N SER A 490 43.34 -14.58 -0.31
CA SER A 490 42.87 -13.54 -1.24
C SER A 490 43.53 -12.18 -0.97
N LEU A 491 44.17 -11.61 -1.98
CA LEU A 491 44.81 -10.30 -1.90
C LEU A 491 43.88 -9.16 -2.37
N HIS A 492 43.87 -8.06 -1.62
CA HIS A 492 43.24 -6.80 -1.98
C HIS A 492 44.30 -5.71 -2.12
N VAL A 493 44.35 -5.04 -3.27
CA VAL A 493 45.33 -3.97 -3.53
C VAL A 493 44.92 -2.68 -2.81
N THR A 494 45.87 -2.05 -2.15
CA THR A 494 45.72 -0.78 -1.42
C THR A 494 46.78 0.23 -1.88
N GLU A 495 46.63 1.51 -1.52
CA GLU A 495 47.65 2.54 -1.84
C GLU A 495 49.01 2.26 -1.18
N LEU A 496 49.03 1.54 -0.05
CA LEU A 496 50.24 1.24 0.71
C LEU A 496 50.89 -0.10 0.33
N GLY A 497 50.25 -0.91 -0.52
CA GLY A 497 50.67 -2.28 -0.81
C GLY A 497 49.46 -3.22 -0.94
N LEU A 498 49.52 -4.40 -0.33
CA LEU A 498 48.54 -5.47 -0.44
C LEU A 498 47.92 -5.81 0.91
N CYS A 499 46.66 -6.20 0.92
CA CYS A 499 45.92 -6.62 2.11
C CYS A 499 45.47 -8.07 1.94
N ARG A 500 45.88 -8.95 2.86
CA ARG A 500 45.49 -10.37 2.90
C ARG A 500 44.25 -10.66 3.76
N HIS A 501 43.52 -9.61 4.15
CA HIS A 501 42.33 -9.75 4.98
C HIS A 501 41.27 -10.60 4.29
N ASN A 502 40.77 -11.62 4.98
CA ASN A 502 39.68 -12.44 4.48
C ASN A 502 38.34 -11.71 4.68
N TYR A 503 37.92 -10.96 3.66
CA TYR A 503 36.65 -10.23 3.68
C TYR A 503 35.40 -11.12 3.72
N ASN A 504 35.52 -12.45 3.57
CA ASN A 504 34.42 -13.36 3.87
C ASN A 504 34.18 -13.50 5.39
N SER A 505 35.20 -13.26 6.22
CA SER A 505 35.10 -13.33 7.68
C SER A 505 34.51 -12.06 8.31
N GLY A 506 34.44 -10.95 7.56
CA GLY A 506 33.84 -9.69 8.01
C GLY A 506 34.50 -8.45 7.40
N PRO A 507 33.97 -7.23 7.66
CA PRO A 507 34.64 -5.99 7.28
C PRO A 507 35.93 -5.79 8.08
N CYS A 508 36.92 -5.14 7.48
CA CYS A 508 38.23 -4.90 8.11
C CYS A 508 38.09 -3.99 9.35
N PRO A 509 38.50 -4.46 10.55
CA PRO A 509 38.46 -3.65 11.76
C PRO A 509 39.57 -2.58 11.81
N ASN A 510 40.63 -2.76 11.02
CA ASN A 510 41.83 -1.91 10.99
C ASN A 510 41.84 -0.97 9.77
N VAL A 511 40.66 -0.63 9.22
CA VAL A 511 40.56 0.27 8.07
C VAL A 511 41.20 1.62 8.41
N PHE A 512 42.04 2.15 7.51
CA PHE A 512 42.88 3.34 7.71
C PHE A 512 44.01 3.21 8.76
N GLN A 513 44.24 2.01 9.31
CA GLN A 513 45.38 1.67 10.17
C GLN A 513 46.23 0.55 9.56
N CYS A 514 46.25 0.46 8.22
CA CYS A 514 46.85 -0.67 7.50
C CYS A 514 48.32 -0.89 7.84
N ILE A 515 49.12 0.16 8.02
CA ILE A 515 50.56 0.01 8.31
C ILE A 515 50.82 -0.74 9.64
N ASP A 516 49.93 -0.59 10.63
CA ASP A 516 50.01 -1.26 11.93
C ASP A 516 49.39 -2.66 11.91
N CYS A 517 48.78 -3.07 10.78
CA CYS A 517 48.05 -4.33 10.64
C CYS A 517 48.98 -5.49 10.25
N SER A 518 48.84 -6.64 10.91
CA SER A 518 49.52 -7.90 10.53
C SER A 518 49.11 -8.44 9.15
N GLU A 519 47.98 -7.99 8.60
CA GLU A 519 47.45 -8.42 7.30
C GLU A 519 47.88 -7.48 6.16
N HIS A 520 48.69 -6.46 6.46
CA HIS A 520 49.31 -5.60 5.44
C HIS A 520 50.59 -6.24 4.94
N CYS A 521 50.72 -6.29 3.62
CA CYS A 521 51.87 -6.81 2.90
C CYS A 521 52.29 -5.79 1.84
N PHE A 522 53.51 -5.88 1.34
CA PHE A 522 54.02 -5.02 0.27
C PHE A 522 55.07 -5.78 -0.53
N LYS A 523 55.30 -5.37 -1.77
CA LYS A 523 56.19 -6.08 -2.69
C LYS A 523 57.47 -5.28 -2.88
N ARG A 524 58.64 -5.92 -2.76
CA ARG A 524 59.92 -5.27 -3.08
C ARG A 524 59.99 -4.99 -4.58
N GLY A 525 60.20 -3.72 -4.95
CA GLY A 525 60.12 -3.24 -6.34
C GLY A 525 58.76 -2.63 -6.73
N ASP A 526 57.81 -2.51 -5.81
CA ASP A 526 56.60 -1.71 -6.02
C ASP A 526 56.86 -0.23 -5.71
N ASP A 527 57.23 0.52 -6.75
CA ASP A 527 57.53 1.96 -6.66
C ASP A 527 56.34 2.78 -6.13
N LYS A 528 55.10 2.33 -6.34
CA LYS A 528 53.90 3.05 -5.87
C LYS A 528 53.73 2.91 -4.37
N SER A 529 53.83 1.68 -3.85
CA SER A 529 53.79 1.40 -2.41
C SER A 529 54.93 2.12 -1.68
N LEU A 530 56.14 2.12 -2.26
CA LEU A 530 57.31 2.79 -1.70
C LEU A 530 57.12 4.31 -1.66
N LEU A 531 56.67 4.92 -2.76
CA LEU A 531 56.38 6.36 -2.82
C LEU A 531 55.29 6.76 -1.82
N ALA A 532 54.24 5.93 -1.67
CA ALA A 532 53.19 6.16 -0.68
C ALA A 532 53.74 6.13 0.76
N ALA A 533 54.62 5.19 1.08
CA ALA A 533 55.27 5.12 2.39
C ALA A 533 56.13 6.38 2.68
N HIS A 534 56.95 6.83 1.72
CA HIS A 534 57.71 8.07 1.85
C HIS A 534 56.81 9.29 2.09
N ARG A 535 55.73 9.40 1.32
CA ARG A 535 54.74 10.49 1.47
C ARG A 535 54.08 10.49 2.84
N MET A 536 53.78 9.31 3.40
CA MET A 536 53.22 9.21 4.75
C MET A 536 54.22 9.62 5.82
N VAL A 537 55.50 9.25 5.69
CA VAL A 537 56.55 9.74 6.60
C VAL A 537 56.62 11.26 6.57
N GLU A 538 56.71 11.86 5.38
CA GLU A 538 56.79 13.33 5.21
C GLU A 538 55.60 14.05 5.87
N LYS A 539 54.37 13.55 5.66
CA LYS A 539 53.16 14.15 6.24
C LYS A 539 53.05 14.00 7.75
N LEU A 540 53.54 12.89 8.32
CA LEU A 540 53.38 12.60 9.74
C LEU A 540 54.45 13.28 10.61
N GLN A 541 55.62 13.63 10.05
CA GLN A 541 56.67 14.36 10.78
C GLN A 541 56.19 15.68 11.42
N PRO A 542 55.56 16.62 10.70
CA PRO A 542 55.06 17.86 11.30
C PRO A 542 53.92 17.62 12.30
N VAL A 543 53.12 16.56 12.11
CA VAL A 543 52.04 16.17 13.03
C VAL A 543 52.61 15.71 14.38
N ILE A 544 53.72 14.97 14.38
CA ILE A 544 54.40 14.55 15.62
C ILE A 544 54.99 15.76 16.34
N ALA A 545 55.62 16.70 15.61
CA ALA A 545 56.16 17.91 16.21
C ALA A 545 55.06 18.74 16.91
N ALA A 546 53.91 18.89 16.25
CA ALA A 546 52.74 19.55 16.84
C ALA A 546 52.17 18.80 18.06
N ALA A 547 52.09 17.47 17.98
CA ALA A 547 51.62 16.64 19.08
C ALA A 547 52.57 16.67 20.30
N GLN A 548 53.89 16.79 20.09
CA GLN A 548 54.86 16.95 21.17
C GLN A 548 54.63 18.27 21.91
N ILE A 549 54.40 19.37 21.19
CA ILE A 549 54.05 20.67 21.80
C ILE A 549 52.75 20.56 22.63
N ALA A 550 51.75 19.82 22.17
CA ALA A 550 50.50 19.59 22.90
C ALA A 550 50.71 18.75 24.17
N VAL A 551 51.62 17.77 24.14
CA VAL A 551 52.04 17.01 25.33
C VAL A 551 52.74 17.92 26.33
N ASP A 552 53.66 18.76 25.88
CA ASP A 552 54.42 19.68 26.74
C ASP A 552 53.51 20.71 27.41
N LYS A 553 52.35 21.02 26.80
CA LYS A 553 51.27 21.86 27.34
C LYS A 553 50.31 21.11 28.28
N GLY A 554 50.46 19.80 28.46
CA GLY A 554 49.60 18.97 29.31
C GLY A 554 48.21 18.70 28.74
N GLU A 555 48.02 18.75 27.41
CA GLU A 555 46.70 18.53 26.82
C GLU A 555 46.21 17.07 26.98
N PRO A 556 44.98 16.84 27.49
CA PRO A 556 44.47 15.50 27.71
C PRO A 556 44.41 14.65 26.43
N GLY A 557 45.12 13.51 26.45
CA GLY A 557 45.13 12.55 25.33
C GLY A 557 46.19 12.82 24.26
N ALA A 558 46.92 13.94 24.34
CA ALA A 558 48.01 14.28 23.40
C ALA A 558 49.13 13.23 23.42
N GLU A 559 49.46 12.67 24.59
CA GLU A 559 50.52 11.67 24.74
C GLU A 559 50.19 10.35 24.02
N LYS A 560 48.93 9.90 24.11
CA LYS A 560 48.45 8.72 23.38
C LYS A 560 48.49 8.95 21.87
N PHE A 561 48.08 10.14 21.43
CA PHE A 561 48.11 10.51 20.02
C PHE A 561 49.55 10.55 19.48
N LEU A 562 50.47 11.18 20.22
CA LEU A 562 51.89 11.26 19.91
C LEU A 562 52.53 9.88 19.78
N ASN A 563 52.29 8.99 20.74
CA ASN A 563 52.85 7.63 20.75
C ASN A 563 52.33 6.80 19.56
N SER A 564 51.04 6.90 19.23
CA SER A 564 50.46 6.23 18.06
C SER A 564 51.10 6.69 16.74
N HIS A 565 51.37 7.99 16.58
CA HIS A 565 51.95 8.52 15.34
C HIS A 565 53.46 8.27 15.23
N LYS A 566 54.19 8.30 16.36
CA LYS A 566 55.60 7.86 16.42
C LYS A 566 55.74 6.40 15.95
N ASN A 567 54.84 5.54 16.40
CA ASN A 567 54.81 4.14 15.98
C ASN A 567 54.60 3.99 14.47
N LYS A 568 53.58 4.66 13.91
CA LYS A 568 53.30 4.62 12.46
C LYS A 568 54.48 5.04 11.61
N ILE A 569 55.18 6.12 11.98
CA ILE A 569 56.40 6.55 11.25
C ILE A 569 57.48 5.49 11.33
N SER A 570 57.72 4.89 12.51
CA SER A 570 58.72 3.83 12.67
C SER A 570 58.44 2.66 11.71
N ARG A 571 57.17 2.26 11.58
CA ARG A 571 56.77 1.18 10.68
C ARG A 571 56.90 1.55 9.20
N TYR A 572 56.50 2.75 8.80
CA TYR A 572 56.72 3.20 7.41
C TYR A 572 58.21 3.24 7.06
N LYS A 573 59.07 3.66 8.00
CA LYS A 573 60.54 3.60 7.82
C LYS A 573 61.05 2.17 7.66
N LYS A 574 60.55 1.22 8.46
CA LYS A 574 60.87 -0.22 8.31
C LYS A 574 60.42 -0.78 6.96
N GLN A 575 59.24 -0.39 6.47
CA GLN A 575 58.78 -0.79 5.13
C GLN A 575 59.72 -0.24 4.04
N ILE A 576 60.15 1.03 4.15
CA ILE A 576 61.11 1.65 3.22
C ILE A 576 62.47 0.92 3.25
N GLU A 577 62.95 0.59 4.45
CA GLU A 577 64.20 -0.15 4.68
C GLU A 577 64.17 -1.53 4.00
N ILE A 578 63.13 -2.33 4.23
CA ILE A 578 62.96 -3.65 3.60
C ILE A 578 62.87 -3.54 2.07
N CYS A 579 62.23 -2.49 1.55
CA CYS A 579 62.17 -2.26 0.10
C CYS A 579 63.50 -1.84 -0.51
N SER A 580 64.42 -1.28 0.28
CA SER A 580 65.73 -0.79 -0.16
C SER A 580 66.88 -1.74 0.16
N ASP A 581 66.69 -2.68 1.09
CA ASP A 581 67.63 -3.76 1.39
C ASP A 581 67.78 -4.63 0.15
N THR A 582 69.01 -4.83 -0.35
CA THR A 582 69.31 -5.61 -1.56
C THR A 582 69.30 -7.12 -1.35
N SER A 583 69.33 -7.60 -0.10
CA SER A 583 69.39 -9.03 0.27
C SER A 583 68.05 -9.76 0.10
N VAL A 584 66.93 -9.04 0.15
CA VAL A 584 65.60 -9.57 -0.16
C VAL A 584 65.51 -9.96 -1.66
N PRO A 585 64.68 -10.92 -2.11
CA PRO A 585 64.54 -11.14 -3.55
C PRO A 585 63.77 -10.00 -4.25
N ALA A 586 64.11 -9.72 -5.51
CA ALA A 586 63.35 -8.75 -6.31
C ALA A 586 61.95 -9.31 -6.56
N ASN A 587 60.89 -8.49 -6.40
CA ASN A 587 59.49 -8.91 -6.43
C ASN A 587 59.01 -9.74 -5.22
N ALA A 588 59.83 -9.93 -4.19
CA ALA A 588 59.44 -10.67 -2.99
C ALA A 588 58.28 -9.98 -2.25
N LEU A 589 57.33 -10.80 -1.79
CA LEU A 589 56.24 -10.33 -0.93
C LEU A 589 56.70 -10.29 0.53
N CYS A 590 56.60 -9.10 1.13
CA CYS A 590 57.08 -8.78 2.47
C CYS A 590 55.91 -8.34 3.38
N ALA A 591 56.09 -8.48 4.70
CA ALA A 591 55.17 -7.95 5.71
C ALA A 591 55.96 -7.43 6.92
N LEU A 592 55.32 -6.61 7.75
CA LEU A 592 55.88 -6.19 9.03
C LEU A 592 55.29 -7.02 10.17
N ALA A 593 56.11 -7.37 11.16
CA ALA A 593 55.63 -8.01 12.39
C ALA A 593 54.59 -7.11 13.09
N PRO A 594 53.52 -7.67 13.69
CA PRO A 594 52.53 -6.88 14.43
C PRO A 594 53.15 -6.26 15.70
N ASP A 595 52.77 -5.02 16.04
CA ASP A 595 53.27 -4.36 17.26
C ASP A 595 52.55 -4.83 18.53
N THR A 596 51.39 -5.49 18.42
CA THR A 596 50.68 -6.08 19.55
C THR A 596 50.26 -7.52 19.25
N PRO A 597 50.36 -8.47 20.22
CA PRO A 597 50.00 -9.88 20.03
C PRO A 597 48.49 -10.13 19.77
N THR A 598 47.67 -9.09 19.90
CA THR A 598 46.20 -9.16 19.85
C THR A 598 45.61 -9.18 18.44
N ASP A 599 46.42 -9.32 17.40
CA ASP A 599 46.02 -9.10 16.01
C ASP A 599 45.61 -10.40 15.26
N ASN A 600 45.20 -11.43 16.00
CA ASN A 600 44.72 -12.69 15.43
C ASN A 600 43.23 -12.63 15.04
N ILE A 601 42.81 -13.52 14.14
CA ILE A 601 41.43 -13.59 13.59
C ILE A 601 40.38 -13.72 14.70
N VAL A 602 40.70 -14.40 15.81
CA VAL A 602 39.77 -14.60 16.93
C VAL A 602 39.57 -13.30 17.71
N SER A 603 40.65 -12.58 18.02
CA SER A 603 40.61 -11.27 18.68
C SER A 603 39.87 -10.22 17.83
N LYS A 604 40.11 -10.21 16.52
CA LYS A 604 39.40 -9.36 15.54
C LYS A 604 37.91 -9.70 15.43
N ALA A 605 37.55 -10.99 15.45
CA ALA A 605 36.15 -11.45 15.47
C ALA A 605 35.44 -11.09 16.79
N ILE A 606 36.14 -11.15 17.92
CA ILE A 606 35.61 -10.72 19.22
C ILE A 606 35.37 -9.21 19.21
N ILE A 607 36.33 -8.39 18.78
CA ILE A 607 36.17 -6.92 18.69
C ILE A 607 35.02 -6.53 17.76
N SER A 608 34.88 -7.19 16.60
CA SER A 608 33.76 -6.98 15.67
C SER A 608 32.40 -7.37 16.27
N ARG A 609 32.34 -8.45 17.06
CA ARG A 609 31.12 -8.84 17.81
C ARG A 609 30.78 -7.85 18.90
N THR A 610 31.76 -7.34 19.64
CA THR A 610 31.56 -6.36 20.72
C THR A 610 31.13 -5.00 20.18
N LEU A 611 31.74 -4.52 19.09
CA LEU A 611 31.36 -3.27 18.43
C LEU A 611 29.97 -3.31 17.80
N ASN A 612 29.58 -4.44 17.19
CA ASN A 612 28.22 -4.64 16.68
C ASN A 612 27.19 -4.74 17.81
N ALA A 613 27.49 -5.44 18.90
CA ALA A 613 26.59 -5.55 20.04
C ALA A 613 26.36 -4.20 20.73
N ASP A 614 27.41 -3.39 20.90
CA ASP A 614 27.32 -2.08 21.53
C ASP A 614 26.74 -1.00 20.62
N GLN A 615 26.98 -1.04 19.31
CA GLN A 615 26.31 -0.13 18.37
C GLN A 615 24.82 -0.43 18.24
N VAL A 616 24.42 -1.71 18.21
CA VAL A 616 23.00 -2.11 18.20
C VAL A 616 22.32 -1.73 19.52
N LYS A 617 22.98 -1.91 20.67
CA LYS A 617 22.47 -1.46 21.97
C LYS A 617 22.37 0.06 22.07
N LYS A 618 23.42 0.81 21.68
CA LYS A 618 23.43 2.28 21.73
C LYS A 618 22.45 2.90 20.74
N GLN A 619 22.28 2.35 19.53
CA GLN A 619 21.26 2.84 18.58
C GLN A 619 19.83 2.51 19.02
N ALA A 620 19.59 1.36 19.68
CA ALA A 620 18.28 1.02 20.24
C ALA A 620 17.89 1.93 21.43
N TYR A 621 18.83 2.22 22.33
CA TYR A 621 18.64 3.17 23.44
C TYR A 621 18.47 4.62 22.97
N LYS A 622 19.29 5.09 22.01
CA LYS A 622 19.24 6.47 21.49
C LYS A 622 17.93 6.80 20.74
N HIS A 623 17.19 5.79 20.29
CA HIS A 623 15.88 5.95 19.62
C HIS A 623 14.69 5.46 20.47
N GLY A 624 14.90 5.10 21.73
CA GLY A 624 13.85 4.68 22.66
C GLY A 624 13.08 3.44 22.21
N ARG A 625 13.74 2.43 21.62
CA ARG A 625 13.09 1.21 21.12
C ARG A 625 13.66 -0.03 21.79
N ILE A 626 12.89 -0.66 22.68
CA ILE A 626 13.21 -2.00 23.20
C ILE A 626 12.86 -3.04 22.12
N LEU A 627 13.81 -3.93 21.79
CA LEU A 627 13.60 -5.05 20.88
C LEU A 627 12.91 -6.22 21.62
N ILE A 628 12.12 -6.99 20.87
CA ILE A 628 11.22 -8.08 21.33
C ILE A 628 11.89 -9.14 22.23
N ARG A 629 13.23 -9.24 22.25
CA ARG A 629 13.99 -10.25 23.01
C ARG A 629 14.80 -9.69 24.19
N SER A 630 14.61 -8.43 24.58
CA SER A 630 15.34 -7.80 25.68
C SER A 630 14.44 -6.95 26.58
N ILE A 631 13.29 -7.51 26.99
CA ILE A 631 12.48 -6.90 28.05
C ILE A 631 13.12 -7.34 29.37
N ASP A 632 13.68 -6.40 30.12
CA ASP A 632 14.22 -6.67 31.44
C ASP A 632 13.08 -6.86 32.46
N ASN A 633 13.40 -7.50 33.60
CA ASN A 633 12.41 -7.79 34.64
C ASN A 633 11.76 -6.50 35.18
N ASN A 634 12.52 -5.41 35.28
CA ASN A 634 12.00 -4.11 35.74
C ASN A 634 10.92 -3.55 34.80
N THR A 635 11.08 -3.71 33.48
CA THR A 635 10.03 -3.31 32.52
C THR A 635 8.81 -4.20 32.62
N LEU A 636 9.00 -5.51 32.87
CA LEU A 636 7.89 -6.44 33.08
C LEU A 636 7.07 -6.08 34.32
N GLU A 637 7.72 -5.86 35.46
CA GLU A 637 7.06 -5.47 36.72
C GLU A 637 6.33 -4.13 36.57
N SER A 638 6.96 -3.16 35.91
CA SER A 638 6.34 -1.87 35.58
C SER A 638 5.09 -2.04 34.72
N PHE A 639 5.12 -2.97 33.75
CA PHE A 639 3.97 -3.23 32.88
C PHE A 639 2.84 -3.94 33.62
N GLU A 640 3.16 -4.95 34.43
CA GLU A 640 2.18 -5.64 35.28
C GLU A 640 1.54 -4.68 36.29
N SER A 641 2.34 -3.82 36.92
CA SER A 641 1.85 -2.74 37.79
C SER A 641 0.87 -1.81 37.07
N LEU A 642 1.19 -1.38 35.84
CA LEU A 642 0.27 -0.56 35.06
C LEU A 642 -1.04 -1.29 34.79
N MET A 643 -0.98 -2.54 34.31
CA MET A 643 -2.18 -3.31 33.99
C MET A 643 -3.06 -3.50 35.23
N ASN A 644 -2.46 -3.79 36.39
CA ASN A 644 -3.16 -3.96 37.67
C ASN A 644 -3.77 -2.66 38.21
N SER A 645 -3.12 -1.52 37.99
CA SER A 645 -3.63 -0.20 38.37
C SER A 645 -4.65 0.41 37.39
N TRP A 646 -4.96 -0.25 36.27
CA TRP A 646 -5.76 0.34 35.21
C TRP A 646 -7.25 0.40 35.57
N THR A 647 -7.81 1.61 35.54
CA THR A 647 -9.23 1.90 35.75
C THR A 647 -9.92 2.40 34.47
N VAL A 648 -11.26 2.47 34.48
CA VAL A 648 -12.07 3.00 33.36
C VAL A 648 -11.74 4.44 32.98
N ASP A 649 -11.21 5.24 33.92
CA ASP A 649 -10.79 6.63 33.68
C ASP A 649 -9.61 6.74 32.71
N ASN A 650 -8.79 5.69 32.63
CA ASN A 650 -7.71 5.59 31.63
C ASN A 650 -8.25 5.28 30.23
N GLY A 651 -9.57 5.06 30.08
CA GLY A 651 -10.24 4.77 28.83
C GLY A 651 -10.09 3.31 28.38
N LEU A 652 -10.47 3.06 27.12
CA LEU A 652 -10.43 1.71 26.54
C LEU A 652 -8.99 1.17 26.48
N PRO A 653 -8.74 -0.09 26.88
CA PRO A 653 -7.40 -0.69 26.89
C PRO A 653 -6.95 -1.12 25.47
N SER A 654 -7.15 -0.24 24.47
CA SER A 654 -6.62 -0.45 23.12
C SER A 654 -5.10 -0.49 23.12
N TRP A 655 -4.49 -1.20 22.17
CA TRP A 655 -3.03 -1.27 22.03
C TRP A 655 -2.35 0.10 22.04
N LYS A 656 -2.92 1.06 21.30
CA LYS A 656 -2.41 2.42 21.25
C LYS A 656 -2.45 3.08 22.63
N ASN A 657 -3.57 2.95 23.34
CA ASN A 657 -3.76 3.58 24.64
C ASN A 657 -2.84 2.97 25.70
N VAL A 658 -2.74 1.64 25.76
CA VAL A 658 -1.83 0.95 26.69
C VAL A 658 -0.37 1.36 26.44
N CYS A 659 0.08 1.36 25.19
CA CYS A 659 1.44 1.78 24.85
C CYS A 659 1.68 3.27 25.18
N SER A 660 0.70 4.14 24.93
CA SER A 660 0.79 5.57 25.25
C SER A 660 0.81 5.83 26.75
N SER A 661 -0.05 5.18 27.53
CA SER A 661 -0.08 5.30 29.00
C SER A 661 1.18 4.75 29.64
N PHE A 662 1.70 3.63 29.13
CA PHE A 662 2.97 3.08 29.60
C PHE A 662 4.14 4.03 29.32
N LYS A 663 4.19 4.62 28.12
CA LYS A 663 5.19 5.65 27.80
C LYS A 663 5.05 6.87 28.72
N ALA A 664 3.82 7.34 28.97
CA ALA A 664 3.59 8.50 29.82
C ALA A 664 4.03 8.27 31.27
N LYS A 665 3.77 7.07 31.82
CA LYS A 665 4.06 6.75 33.22
C LYS A 665 5.51 6.36 33.49
N TYR A 666 6.14 5.60 32.58
CA TYR A 666 7.49 5.03 32.79
C TYR A 666 8.54 5.54 31.80
N ASN A 667 8.22 6.57 31.01
CA ASN A 667 9.07 7.15 29.96
C ASN A 667 9.68 6.13 28.97
N THR A 668 9.01 4.98 28.81
CA THR A 668 9.52 3.83 28.05
C THR A 668 8.54 3.48 26.95
N LEU A 669 9.01 3.41 25.71
CA LEU A 669 8.15 3.10 24.56
C LEU A 669 8.10 1.58 24.32
N ILE A 670 6.94 0.99 24.58
CA ILE A 670 6.65 -0.41 24.24
C ILE A 670 5.74 -0.46 23.01
N ARG A 671 6.02 -1.36 22.07
CA ARG A 671 5.13 -1.65 20.93
C ARG A 671 4.21 -2.81 21.28
N HIS A 672 2.99 -2.81 20.76
CA HIS A 672 2.03 -3.91 20.99
C HIS A 672 2.56 -5.29 20.62
N GLN A 673 3.42 -5.40 19.59
CA GLN A 673 4.08 -6.66 19.22
C GLN A 673 4.96 -7.23 20.34
N ALA A 674 5.53 -6.39 21.21
CA ALA A 674 6.30 -6.85 22.36
C ALA A 674 5.39 -7.46 23.45
N ILE A 675 4.19 -6.91 23.63
CA ILE A 675 3.16 -7.47 24.53
C ILE A 675 2.69 -8.84 24.01
N LEU A 676 2.46 -8.96 22.70
CA LEU A 676 2.01 -10.21 22.08
C LEU A 676 3.08 -11.32 22.09
N ASN A 677 4.36 -10.94 22.03
CA ASN A 677 5.46 -11.89 21.96
C ASN A 677 6.05 -12.23 23.34
N ASN A 678 5.54 -11.64 24.43
CA ASN A 678 5.95 -11.91 25.80
C ASN A 678 4.78 -12.48 26.60
N SER A 679 4.89 -13.73 27.05
CA SER A 679 3.82 -14.46 27.73
C SER A 679 3.35 -13.79 29.03
N SER A 680 4.24 -13.16 29.79
CA SER A 680 3.88 -12.50 31.06
C SER A 680 3.09 -11.22 30.82
N MET A 681 3.56 -10.38 29.88
CA MET A 681 2.82 -9.18 29.49
C MET A 681 1.46 -9.50 28.88
N GLN A 682 1.37 -10.55 28.06
CA GLN A 682 0.11 -11.02 27.49
C GLN A 682 -0.86 -11.47 28.60
N ARG A 683 -0.37 -12.22 29.59
CA ARG A 683 -1.18 -12.66 30.74
C ARG A 683 -1.69 -11.47 31.56
N ALA A 684 -0.83 -10.47 31.83
CA ALA A 684 -1.21 -9.26 32.53
C ALA A 684 -2.27 -8.44 31.76
N TYR A 685 -2.13 -8.36 30.44
CA TYR A 685 -3.09 -7.68 29.57
C TYR A 685 -4.45 -8.40 29.50
N GLU A 686 -4.48 -9.73 29.41
CA GLU A 686 -5.73 -10.50 29.48
C GLU A 686 -6.37 -10.41 30.87
N GLY A 687 -5.57 -10.39 31.95
CA GLY A 687 -6.05 -10.15 33.30
C GLY A 687 -6.76 -8.81 33.44
N LEU A 688 -6.19 -7.74 32.88
CA LEU A 688 -6.87 -6.45 32.73
C LEU A 688 -8.17 -6.59 31.92
N GLY A 689 -8.12 -7.30 30.79
CA GLY A 689 -9.27 -7.48 29.93
C GLY A 689 -10.47 -8.10 30.65
N ASN A 690 -10.23 -9.16 31.42
CA ASN A 690 -11.27 -9.84 32.19
C ASN A 690 -11.91 -8.92 33.27
N ARG A 691 -11.09 -8.14 33.99
CA ARG A 691 -11.60 -7.16 34.98
C ARG A 691 -12.41 -6.04 34.32
N MET A 692 -12.01 -5.59 33.14
CA MET A 692 -12.73 -4.51 32.45
C MET A 692 -14.07 -5.01 31.90
N LEU A 693 -14.13 -6.25 31.41
CA LEU A 693 -15.36 -6.86 30.91
C LEU A 693 -16.39 -7.11 32.03
N SER A 694 -15.97 -7.38 33.27
CA SER A 694 -16.91 -7.57 34.39
C SER A 694 -17.66 -6.30 34.79
N THR A 695 -17.22 -5.12 34.38
CA THR A 695 -17.90 -3.84 34.68
C THR A 695 -19.14 -3.57 33.80
N ASN A 696 -19.35 -4.36 32.74
CA ASN A 696 -20.38 -4.15 31.70
C ASN A 696 -20.32 -2.80 30.94
N LEU A 697 -19.47 -1.85 31.33
CA LEU A 697 -19.27 -0.56 30.66
C LEU A 697 -18.58 -0.70 29.31
N ILE A 698 -17.88 -1.82 29.08
CA ILE A 698 -17.02 -2.05 27.92
C ILE A 698 -17.34 -3.43 27.34
N LYS A 699 -17.24 -3.56 26.01
CA LYS A 699 -17.35 -4.81 25.26
C LYS A 699 -16.09 -5.04 24.42
N ARG A 700 -15.80 -6.31 24.13
CA ARG A 700 -14.71 -6.76 23.24
C ARG A 700 -15.30 -7.66 22.16
N ASP A 701 -15.07 -7.35 20.89
CA ASP A 701 -15.55 -8.19 19.77
C ASP A 701 -14.63 -9.40 19.52
N SER A 702 -15.04 -10.29 18.61
CA SER A 702 -14.27 -11.45 18.18
C SER A 702 -12.95 -11.09 17.48
N SER A 703 -12.78 -9.83 17.08
CA SER A 703 -11.53 -9.28 16.52
C SER A 703 -10.65 -8.62 17.58
N LEU A 704 -10.94 -8.85 18.88
CA LEU A 704 -10.24 -8.29 20.03
C LEU A 704 -10.28 -6.76 20.10
N ARG A 705 -11.26 -6.12 19.46
CA ARG A 705 -11.44 -4.67 19.50
C ARG A 705 -12.28 -4.26 20.69
N TRP A 706 -11.77 -3.30 21.44
CA TRP A 706 -12.45 -2.69 22.59
C TRP A 706 -13.39 -1.56 22.16
N TYR A 707 -14.61 -1.54 22.71
CA TYR A 707 -15.57 -0.45 22.51
C TYR A 707 -16.45 -0.27 23.76
N TRP A 708 -16.97 0.95 23.94
CA TRP A 708 -17.90 1.26 25.03
C TRP A 708 -19.24 0.58 24.80
N ASN A 709 -19.83 0.06 25.87
CA ASN A 709 -21.17 -0.51 25.84
C ASN A 709 -22.22 0.61 25.92
N ASN A 710 -22.45 1.27 24.79
CA ASN A 710 -23.34 2.43 24.71
C ASN A 710 -24.75 2.15 25.25
N GLU A 711 -25.28 0.94 25.05
CA GLU A 711 -26.61 0.54 25.54
C GLU A 711 -26.69 0.51 27.07
N TYR A 712 -25.66 -0.04 27.72
CA TYR A 712 -25.59 -0.09 29.18
C TYR A 712 -25.41 1.30 29.77
N ILE A 713 -24.50 2.11 29.21
CA ILE A 713 -24.25 3.48 29.66
C ILE A 713 -25.51 4.34 29.53
N VAL A 714 -26.23 4.24 28.39
CA VAL A 714 -27.51 4.94 28.21
C VAL A 714 -28.55 4.46 29.23
N SER A 715 -28.62 3.15 29.52
CA SER A 715 -29.55 2.61 30.50
C SER A 715 -29.31 3.20 31.89
N GLN A 716 -28.05 3.26 32.32
CA GLN A 716 -27.67 3.88 33.59
C GLN A 716 -28.05 5.37 33.66
N VAL A 717 -27.84 6.13 32.58
CA VAL A 717 -28.25 7.54 32.52
C VAL A 717 -29.78 7.71 32.55
N LEU A 718 -30.52 6.81 31.91
CA LEU A 718 -31.99 6.86 31.87
C LEU A 718 -32.63 6.38 33.19
N GLU A 719 -31.99 5.49 33.92
CA GLU A 719 -32.40 5.05 35.26
C GLU A 719 -32.34 6.21 36.24
N THR A 720 -31.24 6.98 36.25
CA THR A 720 -31.06 8.14 37.13
C THR A 720 -31.60 9.46 36.53
N TRP A 721 -32.43 9.40 35.49
CA TRP A 721 -32.86 10.61 34.77
C TRP A 721 -33.84 11.45 35.58
N ASN A 722 -33.43 12.66 35.96
CA ASN A 722 -34.29 13.61 36.66
C ASN A 722 -35.04 14.52 35.68
N PHE A 723 -36.34 14.25 35.50
CA PHE A 723 -37.19 15.03 34.59
C PHE A 723 -37.31 16.51 34.99
N LYS A 724 -37.31 16.84 36.29
CA LYS A 724 -37.46 18.21 36.78
C LYS A 724 -36.32 19.13 36.33
N PHE A 725 -35.09 18.60 36.28
CA PHE A 725 -33.91 19.36 35.87
C PHE A 725 -33.62 19.30 34.37
N HIS A 726 -33.91 18.16 33.74
CA HIS A 726 -33.47 17.91 32.35
C HIS A 726 -34.61 17.87 31.32
N GLY A 727 -35.87 17.81 31.77
CA GLY A 727 -37.05 17.63 30.92
C GLY A 727 -37.04 16.29 30.17
N CYS A 728 -37.69 16.25 29.00
CA CYS A 728 -37.79 15.04 28.20
C CYS A 728 -36.39 14.53 27.75
N PRO A 729 -36.09 13.22 27.89
CA PRO A 729 -34.81 12.63 27.49
C PRO A 729 -34.69 12.54 25.96
N THR A 730 -34.13 13.59 25.35
CA THR A 730 -33.76 13.60 23.94
C THR A 730 -32.32 13.13 23.73
N LEU A 731 -31.98 12.59 22.56
CA LEU A 731 -30.63 12.14 22.22
C LEU A 731 -29.53 13.18 22.55
N PRO A 732 -29.69 14.47 22.20
CA PRO A 732 -28.71 15.50 22.58
C PRO A 732 -28.57 15.71 24.09
N LYS A 733 -29.68 15.70 24.83
CA LYS A 733 -29.67 15.86 26.30
C LYS A 733 -29.02 14.67 26.99
N VAL A 734 -29.32 13.46 26.53
CA VAL A 734 -28.71 12.22 27.04
C VAL A 734 -27.21 12.18 26.72
N ALA A 735 -26.80 12.58 25.51
CA ALA A 735 -25.38 12.69 25.16
C ALA A 735 -24.64 13.71 26.07
N LYS A 736 -25.28 14.84 26.40
CA LYS A 736 -24.74 15.81 27.35
C LYS A 736 -24.55 15.19 28.74
N GLN A 737 -25.53 14.43 29.23
CA GLN A 737 -25.44 13.78 30.53
C GLN A 737 -24.40 12.66 30.58
N ILE A 738 -24.24 11.89 29.49
CA ILE A 738 -23.16 10.92 29.35
C ILE A 738 -21.80 11.61 29.45
N LYS A 739 -21.63 12.78 28.82
CA LYS A 739 -20.37 13.53 28.91
C LYS A 739 -20.06 13.99 30.34
N THR A 740 -21.08 14.26 31.15
CA THR A 740 -20.94 14.64 32.55
C THR A 740 -20.66 13.43 33.46
N ASN A 741 -21.47 12.37 33.35
CA ASN A 741 -21.40 11.21 34.25
C ASN A 741 -20.32 10.19 33.84
N PHE A 742 -19.95 10.16 32.57
CA PHE A 742 -19.02 9.19 31.95
C PHE A 742 -18.03 9.93 31.03
N SER A 743 -17.34 10.93 31.56
CA SER A 743 -16.42 11.80 30.80
C SER A 743 -15.30 11.04 30.05
N TYR A 744 -14.90 9.88 30.57
CA TYR A 744 -13.95 8.95 29.95
C TYR A 744 -14.52 8.25 28.70
N ALA A 745 -15.84 8.05 28.65
CA ALA A 745 -16.53 7.44 27.52
C ALA A 745 -16.78 8.51 26.47
N LYS A 746 -15.79 8.73 25.60
CA LYS A 746 -15.82 9.70 24.47
C LYS A 746 -16.82 9.30 23.37
N ILE A 747 -18.09 9.09 23.73
CA ILE A 747 -19.17 8.66 22.86
C ILE A 747 -19.69 9.87 22.08
N THR A 748 -19.82 9.73 20.77
CA THR A 748 -20.34 10.78 19.89
C THR A 748 -21.86 10.66 19.73
N LEU A 749 -22.54 11.79 19.50
CA LEU A 749 -23.99 11.81 19.24
C LEU A 749 -24.39 10.90 18.07
N ALA A 750 -23.62 10.93 16.98
CA ALA A 750 -23.83 10.09 15.80
C ALA A 750 -23.73 8.58 16.11
N ALA A 751 -22.93 8.17 17.09
CA ALA A 751 -22.84 6.77 17.51
C ALA A 751 -24.10 6.31 18.27
N LEU A 752 -24.72 7.22 19.04
CA LEU A 752 -25.98 6.97 19.74
C LEU A 752 -27.16 6.90 18.76
N GLU A 753 -27.22 7.81 17.78
CA GLU A 753 -28.28 7.87 16.76
C GLU A 753 -28.41 6.60 15.92
N LYS A 754 -27.27 5.99 15.56
CA LYS A 754 -27.26 4.80 14.69
C LYS A 754 -27.75 3.54 15.40
N ASN A 755 -27.69 3.47 16.73
CA ASN A 755 -28.07 2.28 17.49
C ASN A 755 -29.60 2.20 17.66
N SER A 756 -30.23 1.13 17.17
CA SER A 756 -31.68 0.91 17.24
C SER A 756 -32.17 0.64 18.67
N GLU A 757 -31.41 -0.09 19.47
CA GLU A 757 -31.76 -0.40 20.87
C GLU A 757 -31.75 0.85 21.76
N ILE A 758 -30.83 1.78 21.52
CA ILE A 758 -30.81 3.07 22.21
C ILE A 758 -32.08 3.88 21.87
N ARG A 759 -32.49 3.89 20.59
CA ARG A 759 -33.74 4.54 20.17
C ARG A 759 -34.97 3.90 20.82
N LYS A 760 -34.98 2.57 20.94
CA LYS A 760 -36.04 1.81 21.64
C LYS A 760 -36.11 2.17 23.12
N LYS A 761 -34.99 2.14 23.85
CA LYS A 761 -34.90 2.53 25.28
C LYS A 761 -35.36 3.97 25.53
N LEU A 762 -34.99 4.90 24.65
CA LEU A 762 -35.46 6.29 24.72
C LEU A 762 -36.96 6.43 24.46
N LEU A 763 -37.51 5.59 23.56
CA LEU A 763 -38.95 5.56 23.32
C LEU A 763 -39.69 4.97 24.53
N GLU A 764 -39.19 3.88 25.12
CA GLU A 764 -39.74 3.26 26.33
C GLU A 764 -39.77 4.24 27.51
N LYS A 765 -38.65 4.93 27.78
CA LYS A 765 -38.62 5.95 28.85
C LYS A 765 -39.59 7.10 28.58
N ARG A 766 -39.75 7.52 27.32
CA ARG A 766 -40.72 8.56 26.94
C ARG A 766 -42.17 8.09 27.03
N LYS A 767 -42.46 6.82 26.70
CA LYS A 767 -43.77 6.22 26.93
C LYS A 767 -44.11 6.22 28.42
N HIS A 768 -43.18 5.78 29.27
CA HIS A 768 -43.38 5.85 30.71
C HIS A 768 -43.67 7.29 31.21
N LEU A 769 -42.90 8.29 30.74
CA LEU A 769 -43.15 9.71 31.07
C LEU A 769 -44.50 10.23 30.53
N HIS A 770 -44.97 9.66 29.42
CA HIS A 770 -46.29 9.95 28.85
C HIS A 770 -47.42 9.36 29.68
N ASP A 771 -47.26 8.11 30.11
CA ASP A 771 -48.27 7.39 30.89
C ASP A 771 -48.46 8.02 32.28
N ILE A 772 -47.40 8.61 32.85
CA ILE A 772 -47.48 9.41 34.09
C ILE A 772 -47.78 10.90 33.82
N GLY A 773 -48.19 11.29 32.61
CA GLY A 773 -48.70 12.64 32.33
C GLY A 773 -47.68 13.79 32.39
N LEU A 774 -46.38 13.52 32.31
CA LEU A 774 -45.33 14.55 32.32
C LEU A 774 -45.00 15.09 30.91
N ILE A 775 -45.18 14.26 29.89
CA ILE A 775 -45.01 14.63 28.48
C ILE A 775 -46.14 14.06 27.63
N PHE A 776 -46.32 14.60 26.44
CA PHE A 776 -47.17 13.99 25.43
C PHE A 776 -46.35 13.59 24.21
N ILE A 777 -46.60 12.40 23.67
CA ILE A 777 -45.91 11.86 22.49
C ILE A 777 -46.92 11.48 21.42
N SER A 778 -46.58 11.67 20.15
CA SER A 778 -47.45 11.29 19.03
C SER A 778 -47.54 9.77 18.89
N THR A 779 -48.45 9.29 18.04
CA THR A 779 -48.54 7.87 17.64
C THR A 779 -47.22 7.31 17.08
N HIS A 780 -46.36 8.18 16.54
CA HIS A 780 -45.04 7.83 16.01
C HIS A 780 -43.90 8.03 17.03
N GLY A 781 -44.22 8.36 18.30
CA GLY A 781 -43.25 8.52 19.39
C GLY A 781 -42.46 9.83 19.38
N ALA A 782 -42.91 10.84 18.63
CA ALA A 782 -42.31 12.18 18.66
C ALA A 782 -42.83 12.96 19.86
N LEU A 783 -41.98 13.74 20.53
CA LEU A 783 -42.40 14.62 21.63
C LEU A 783 -43.29 15.73 21.06
N VAL A 784 -44.52 15.84 21.57
CA VAL A 784 -45.51 16.83 21.15
C VAL A 784 -45.54 18.00 22.11
N CYS A 785 -45.65 17.72 23.41
CA CYS A 785 -45.57 18.75 24.45
C CYS A 785 -44.86 18.21 25.69
N GLU A 786 -44.30 19.12 26.47
CA GLU A 786 -43.78 18.85 27.80
C GLU A 786 -44.43 19.80 28.81
N ARG A 787 -44.62 19.31 30.04
CA ARG A 787 -45.18 20.08 31.13
C ARG A 787 -44.06 20.84 31.85
N LYS A 788 -44.15 22.18 31.92
CA LYS A 788 -43.10 23.02 32.50
C LYS A 788 -43.02 22.98 34.03
N SER A 789 -44.12 22.68 34.72
CA SER A 789 -44.19 22.66 36.19
C SER A 789 -45.14 21.56 36.68
N ALA A 790 -44.79 20.90 37.80
CA ALA A 790 -45.64 19.90 38.44
C ALA A 790 -46.86 20.57 39.11
N LEU A 791 -48.03 19.93 39.05
CA LEU A 791 -49.20 20.35 39.82
C LEU A 791 -48.93 20.21 41.33
N PRO A 792 -49.54 21.06 42.18
CA PRO A 792 -49.50 20.90 43.64
C PRO A 792 -50.15 19.60 44.12
N ASP A 793 -51.15 19.09 43.39
CA ASP A 793 -51.90 17.89 43.74
C ASP A 793 -51.48 16.73 42.83
N GLY A 794 -50.99 15.64 43.44
CA GLY A 794 -50.36 14.48 42.79
C GLY A 794 -51.20 13.65 41.80
N ASN A 795 -52.29 14.20 41.25
CA ASN A 795 -53.06 13.57 40.18
C ASN A 795 -52.44 13.86 38.81
N HIS A 796 -51.87 12.82 38.22
CA HIS A 796 -51.24 12.86 36.91
C HIS A 796 -52.29 12.70 35.80
N GLN A 797 -53.10 13.73 35.57
CA GLN A 797 -54.02 13.76 34.43
C GLN A 797 -53.24 13.90 33.12
N ASN A 798 -53.66 13.16 32.09
CA ASN A 798 -53.09 13.31 30.75
C ASN A 798 -53.59 14.60 30.06
N ILE A 799 -53.00 14.95 28.92
CA ILE A 799 -53.31 16.21 28.24
C ILE A 799 -54.78 16.32 27.81
N TYR A 800 -55.42 15.21 27.39
CA TYR A 800 -56.82 15.21 26.96
C TYR A 800 -57.76 15.42 28.14
N GLU A 801 -57.46 14.81 29.28
CA GLU A 801 -58.20 15.01 30.54
C GLU A 801 -58.06 16.45 31.03
N CYS A 802 -56.83 16.98 31.06
CA CYS A 802 -56.59 18.39 31.40
C CYS A 802 -57.31 19.35 30.44
N PHE A 803 -57.27 19.09 29.12
CA PHE A 803 -57.91 19.95 28.12
C PHE A 803 -59.44 19.84 28.17
N SER A 804 -59.98 18.66 28.44
CA SER A 804 -61.42 18.42 28.64
C SER A 804 -61.93 19.09 29.92
N GLN A 805 -61.19 18.96 31.03
CA GLN A 805 -61.52 19.65 32.27
C GLN A 805 -61.45 21.17 32.10
N PHE A 806 -60.39 21.68 31.45
CA PHE A 806 -60.27 23.08 31.09
C PHE A 806 -61.46 23.56 30.24
N ALA A 807 -61.89 22.76 29.26
CA ALA A 807 -63.04 23.08 28.43
C ALA A 807 -64.36 23.17 29.21
N LYS A 808 -64.55 22.28 30.20
CA LYS A 808 -65.71 22.33 31.11
C LYS A 808 -65.69 23.57 31.99
N GLU A 809 -64.51 23.99 32.44
CA GLU A 809 -64.32 25.14 33.32
C GLU A 809 -64.33 26.49 32.61
N TRP A 810 -64.21 26.52 31.27
CA TRP A 810 -64.26 27.76 30.49
C TRP A 810 -65.58 28.52 30.69
N ARG A 811 -65.46 29.79 31.07
CA ARG A 811 -66.57 30.74 31.27
C ARG A 811 -66.47 31.90 30.29
N ILE A 812 -67.55 32.66 30.15
CA ILE A 812 -67.60 33.86 29.29
C ILE A 812 -66.59 34.92 29.78
N GLU A 813 -66.41 35.00 31.10
CA GLU A 813 -65.40 35.84 31.76
C GLU A 813 -63.96 35.52 31.31
N ASP A 814 -63.75 34.33 30.72
CA ASP A 814 -62.45 33.97 30.18
C ASP A 814 -62.10 34.66 28.85
N GLY A 815 -63.09 35.31 28.23
CA GLY A 815 -62.96 36.07 26.99
C GLY A 815 -63.43 35.30 25.75
N LEU A 816 -63.10 35.82 24.57
CA LEU A 816 -63.42 35.17 23.31
C LEU A 816 -62.62 33.87 23.16
N PRO A 817 -63.24 32.73 22.79
CA PRO A 817 -62.56 31.44 22.62
C PRO A 817 -61.78 31.38 21.29
N THR A 818 -60.77 32.23 21.13
CA THR A 818 -59.81 32.11 20.03
C THR A 818 -58.79 31.02 20.34
N MET A 819 -58.14 30.47 19.31
CA MET A 819 -57.09 29.46 19.50
C MET A 819 -55.97 30.01 20.41
N GLU A 820 -55.59 31.26 20.18
CA GLU A 820 -54.52 31.90 20.93
C GLU A 820 -54.90 32.15 22.40
N SER A 821 -56.14 32.54 22.69
CA SER A 821 -56.60 32.79 24.07
C SER A 821 -56.76 31.50 24.86
N VAL A 822 -57.32 30.46 24.24
CA VAL A 822 -57.50 29.14 24.84
C VAL A 822 -56.15 28.52 25.15
N LEU A 823 -55.21 28.52 24.20
CA LEU A 823 -53.87 27.97 24.40
C LEU A 823 -53.09 28.72 25.48
N ALA A 824 -53.12 30.07 25.49
CA ALA A 824 -52.42 30.87 26.48
C ALA A 824 -52.94 30.64 27.91
N LYS A 825 -54.27 30.55 28.08
CA LYS A 825 -54.88 30.26 29.38
C LYS A 825 -54.68 28.81 29.81
N PHE A 826 -54.74 27.88 28.86
CA PHE A 826 -54.46 26.47 29.12
C PHE A 826 -53.02 26.26 29.61
N GLU A 827 -52.03 26.89 28.96
CA GLU A 827 -50.64 26.87 29.41
C GLU A 827 -50.49 27.46 30.82
N LYS A 828 -51.11 28.62 31.08
CA LYS A 828 -51.05 29.27 32.39
C LYS A 828 -51.66 28.41 33.51
N LYS A 829 -52.73 27.66 33.22
CA LYS A 829 -53.46 26.86 34.21
C LYS A 829 -52.83 25.49 34.46
N THR A 830 -52.36 24.83 33.40
CA THR A 830 -51.96 23.41 33.46
C THR A 830 -50.44 23.20 33.34
N GLY A 831 -49.72 24.21 32.86
CA GLY A 831 -48.28 24.14 32.56
C GLY A 831 -47.94 23.44 31.24
N PHE A 832 -48.92 23.00 30.46
CA PHE A 832 -48.71 22.37 29.16
C PHE A 832 -48.55 23.41 28.04
N THR A 833 -47.50 23.25 27.24
CA THR A 833 -47.27 24.07 26.04
C THR A 833 -47.77 23.36 24.80
N LEU A 834 -48.84 23.87 24.18
CA LEU A 834 -49.44 23.29 22.99
C LEU A 834 -49.26 24.20 21.77
N ASN A 835 -48.85 23.62 20.64
CA ASN A 835 -48.80 24.32 19.36
C ASN A 835 -50.19 24.30 18.71
N LYS A 836 -50.61 25.45 18.14
CA LYS A 836 -51.85 25.59 17.36
C LYS A 836 -52.00 24.54 16.26
N ALA A 837 -50.91 24.20 15.54
CA ALA A 837 -50.94 23.19 14.49
C ALA A 837 -51.34 21.80 15.01
N TYR A 838 -51.03 21.52 16.28
CA TYR A 838 -51.27 20.21 16.87
C TYR A 838 -52.76 19.97 17.17
N ILE A 839 -53.46 20.99 17.68
CA ILE A 839 -54.91 20.90 17.91
C ILE A 839 -55.65 20.61 16.61
N PHE A 840 -55.21 21.15 15.47
CA PHE A 840 -55.82 20.84 14.18
C PHE A 840 -55.49 19.44 13.66
N SER A 841 -54.40 18.83 14.12
CA SER A 841 -53.99 17.49 13.69
C SER A 841 -54.55 16.35 14.55
N ASP A 842 -55.12 16.67 15.72
CA ASP A 842 -55.68 15.70 16.67
C ASP A 842 -57.19 15.91 16.80
N ASN A 843 -57.97 14.96 16.29
CA ASN A 843 -59.44 15.05 16.24
C ASN A 843 -60.05 15.24 17.64
N THR A 844 -59.52 14.58 18.66
CA THR A 844 -60.04 14.64 20.02
C THR A 844 -59.82 16.02 20.64
N LEU A 845 -58.62 16.60 20.49
CA LEU A 845 -58.36 17.96 20.96
C LEU A 845 -59.16 19.01 20.19
N LEU A 846 -59.33 18.80 18.88
CA LEU A 846 -60.14 19.68 18.04
C LEU A 846 -61.61 19.66 18.44
N GLU A 847 -62.17 18.49 18.73
CA GLU A 847 -63.53 18.31 19.23
C GLU A 847 -63.72 19.01 20.59
N ILE A 848 -62.78 18.82 21.53
CA ILE A 848 -62.83 19.50 22.82
C ILE A 848 -62.76 21.02 22.65
N PHE A 849 -61.91 21.53 21.75
CA PHE A 849 -61.85 22.96 21.43
C PHE A 849 -63.15 23.48 20.82
N ASN A 850 -63.75 22.73 19.90
CA ASN A 850 -65.05 23.09 19.31
C ASN A 850 -66.16 23.09 20.36
N HIS A 851 -66.11 22.18 21.35
CA HIS A 851 -67.06 22.19 22.46
C HIS A 851 -66.98 23.48 23.30
N ILE A 852 -65.77 24.01 23.55
CA ILE A 852 -65.60 25.32 24.21
C ILE A 852 -66.34 26.41 23.42
N ARG A 853 -66.19 26.39 22.09
CA ARG A 853 -66.80 27.37 21.19
C ARG A 853 -68.31 27.26 21.13
N GLU A 854 -68.85 26.05 21.05
CA GLU A 854 -70.29 25.80 21.07
C GLU A 854 -70.92 26.23 22.40
N LYS A 855 -70.31 25.85 23.52
CA LYS A 855 -70.73 26.28 24.87
C LYS A 855 -70.70 27.80 25.01
N SER A 856 -69.67 28.44 24.47
CA SER A 856 -69.57 29.91 24.44
C SER A 856 -70.66 30.53 23.58
N ALA A 857 -71.03 29.93 22.45
CA ALA A 857 -72.12 30.40 21.59
C ALA A 857 -73.49 30.28 22.28
N LYS A 858 -73.74 29.18 23.00
CA LYS A 858 -74.99 28.93 23.75
C LYS A 858 -75.28 29.99 24.82
N SER A 859 -74.27 30.74 25.26
CA SER A 859 -74.48 31.88 26.16
C SER A 859 -75.28 33.03 25.55
N GLY A 860 -75.39 33.10 24.22
CA GLY A 860 -76.02 34.22 23.51
C GLY A 860 -75.19 35.51 23.44
N LEU A 861 -74.15 35.64 24.27
CA LEU A 861 -73.26 36.81 24.33
C LEU A 861 -72.09 36.75 23.34
N ILE A 862 -71.84 35.60 22.71
CA ILE A 862 -70.79 35.40 21.70
C ILE A 862 -71.44 34.88 20.41
N LYS A 863 -71.07 35.48 19.26
CA LYS A 863 -71.46 35.05 17.92
C LYS A 863 -70.23 34.70 17.06
N PHE A 864 -70.42 33.92 16.01
CA PHE A 864 -69.37 33.55 15.07
C PHE A 864 -69.65 34.19 13.70
N ASN A 865 -68.63 34.78 13.06
CA ASN A 865 -68.77 35.32 11.71
C ASN A 865 -68.66 34.24 10.62
N GLY A 866 -68.81 34.61 9.34
CA GLY A 866 -68.72 33.68 8.20
C GLY A 866 -67.36 32.98 8.04
N SER A 867 -66.29 33.47 8.68
CA SER A 867 -64.99 32.78 8.77
C SER A 867 -64.84 31.96 10.06
N ASN A 868 -65.94 31.72 10.77
CA ASN A 868 -66.01 31.02 12.04
C ASN A 868 -65.06 31.62 13.10
N LYS A 869 -64.93 32.96 13.18
CA LYS A 869 -64.20 33.65 14.25
C LYS A 869 -65.16 34.13 15.36
N PRO A 870 -64.84 33.91 16.65
CA PRO A 870 -65.68 34.38 17.75
C PRO A 870 -65.64 35.91 17.87
N LEU A 871 -66.80 36.51 18.08
CA LEU A 871 -67.02 37.93 18.28
C LEU A 871 -68.04 38.13 19.40
N TRP A 872 -67.94 39.24 20.13
CA TRP A 872 -68.97 39.62 21.10
C TRP A 872 -70.28 39.96 20.37
N ASN A 873 -71.39 39.48 20.91
CA ASN A 873 -72.72 39.82 20.42
C ASN A 873 -73.17 41.14 21.05
N ILE A 874 -72.70 42.25 20.49
CA ILE A 874 -72.89 43.59 21.02
C ILE A 874 -74.38 43.92 21.21
N ASP A 875 -75.25 43.48 20.28
CA ASP A 875 -76.70 43.72 20.37
C ASP A 875 -77.30 43.06 21.63
N ARG A 876 -76.89 41.82 21.93
CA ARG A 876 -77.32 41.11 23.15
C ARG A 876 -76.72 41.70 24.43
N LEU A 877 -75.49 42.20 24.37
CA LEU A 877 -74.83 42.88 25.50
C LEU A 877 -75.51 44.20 25.85
N ILE A 878 -75.94 44.95 24.83
CA ILE A 878 -76.75 46.17 25.02
C ILE A 878 -78.09 45.78 25.65
N LEU A 879 -78.79 44.80 25.08
CA LEU A 879 -80.08 44.33 25.60
C LEU A 879 -80.01 43.81 27.04
N SER A 880 -78.92 43.15 27.45
CA SER A 880 -78.75 42.70 28.85
C SER A 880 -78.58 43.85 29.84
N CYS A 881 -78.08 45.01 29.39
CA CYS A 881 -78.03 46.22 30.23
C CYS A 881 -79.39 46.95 30.28
N CYS A 882 -80.24 46.75 29.28
CA CYS A 882 -81.56 47.40 29.17
C CYS A 882 -82.70 46.61 29.86
N ALA A 883 -82.48 45.38 30.30
CA ALA A 883 -83.54 44.50 30.83
C ALA A 883 -84.06 44.85 32.25
N ASN A 884 -83.46 45.82 32.93
CA ASN A 884 -83.80 46.18 34.32
C ASN A 884 -84.51 47.54 34.48
N GLU A 885 -84.79 48.28 33.41
CA GLU A 885 -85.53 49.54 33.49
C GLU A 885 -86.70 49.52 32.50
N GLY A 886 -87.91 49.69 33.03
CA GLY A 886 -89.14 49.75 32.23
C GLY A 886 -89.14 50.97 31.31
N GLU A 887 -89.69 50.77 30.11
CA GLU A 887 -89.99 51.78 29.07
C GLU A 887 -88.83 52.69 28.63
N PHE A 888 -88.34 52.44 27.41
CA PHE A 888 -87.20 53.16 26.82
C PHE A 888 -87.66 54.39 26.02
N GLU A 889 -87.33 55.59 26.49
CA GLU A 889 -87.13 56.76 25.61
C GLU A 889 -85.69 56.70 25.03
N ILE A 890 -85.57 56.82 23.71
CA ILE A 890 -84.31 56.77 22.98
C ILE A 890 -83.57 58.11 23.14
N ASP A 891 -83.06 58.40 24.34
CA ASP A 891 -82.06 59.46 24.57
C ASP A 891 -81.03 59.04 25.64
N CYS A 892 -80.63 57.76 25.62
CA CYS A 892 -79.63 57.24 26.54
C CYS A 892 -78.19 57.57 26.07
N ASP A 893 -77.40 58.18 26.95
CA ASP A 893 -75.98 58.44 26.74
C ASP A 893 -75.23 57.13 26.43
N THR A 894 -74.67 57.03 25.22
CA THR A 894 -73.90 55.86 24.76
C THR A 894 -72.72 55.56 25.69
N SER A 895 -72.20 56.58 26.37
CA SER A 895 -71.14 56.46 27.39
C SER A 895 -71.62 55.67 28.60
N LYS A 896 -72.86 55.91 29.04
CA LYS A 896 -73.46 55.19 30.18
C LYS A 896 -73.75 53.73 29.87
N ILE A 897 -74.22 53.42 28.66
CA ILE A 897 -74.40 52.01 28.23
C ILE A 897 -73.05 51.29 28.12
N TYR A 898 -72.02 51.96 27.58
CA TYR A 898 -70.68 51.38 27.50
C TYR A 898 -70.09 51.11 28.89
N GLU A 899 -70.22 52.04 29.83
CA GLU A 899 -69.81 51.84 31.23
C GLU A 899 -70.61 50.75 31.94
N ASN A 900 -71.93 50.67 31.70
CA ASN A 900 -72.77 49.60 32.25
C ASN A 900 -72.35 48.22 31.73
N ILE A 901 -72.03 48.09 30.44
CA ILE A 901 -71.53 46.82 29.88
C ILE A 901 -70.19 46.44 30.52
N LEU A 902 -69.27 47.40 30.70
CA LEU A 902 -67.99 47.16 31.38
C LEU A 902 -68.17 46.85 32.88
N THR A 903 -69.22 47.35 33.51
CA THR A 903 -69.52 47.09 34.93
C THR A 903 -70.19 45.72 35.14
N LEU A 904 -71.18 45.38 34.30
CA LEU A 904 -71.86 44.07 34.33
C LEU A 904 -70.97 42.93 33.85
N HIS A 905 -70.05 43.22 32.93
CA HIS A 905 -69.14 42.24 32.33
C HIS A 905 -67.69 42.76 32.26
N PRO A 906 -66.99 42.89 33.40
CA PRO A 906 -65.66 43.51 33.49
C PRO A 906 -64.55 42.78 32.73
N SER A 907 -64.77 41.52 32.37
CA SER A 907 -63.85 40.69 31.59
C SER A 907 -64.00 40.85 30.07
N ILE A 908 -65.05 41.55 29.61
CA ILE A 908 -65.32 41.77 28.18
C ILE A 908 -64.52 42.97 27.68
N LYS A 909 -63.66 42.72 26.68
CA LYS A 909 -62.92 43.78 25.97
C LYS A 909 -63.64 44.13 24.67
N ILE A 910 -64.47 45.17 24.71
CA ILE A 910 -65.13 45.77 23.54
C ILE A 910 -64.75 47.24 23.44
N SER A 911 -64.70 47.79 22.23
CA SER A 911 -64.39 49.21 22.03
C SER A 911 -65.66 50.05 22.05
N TYR A 912 -65.56 51.27 22.60
CA TYR A 912 -66.65 52.26 22.60
C TYR A 912 -67.27 52.44 21.22
N GLY A 913 -66.43 52.58 20.18
CA GLY A 913 -66.90 52.74 18.80
C GLY A 913 -67.67 51.52 18.25
N ALA A 914 -67.44 50.31 18.76
CA ALA A 914 -68.21 49.13 18.36
C ALA A 914 -69.61 49.13 18.98
N VAL A 915 -69.75 49.60 20.22
CA VAL A 915 -71.04 49.80 20.90
C VAL A 915 -71.84 50.92 20.25
N LEU A 916 -71.22 52.05 19.93
CA LEU A 916 -71.84 53.17 19.23
C LEU A 916 -72.42 52.76 17.86
N ARG A 917 -71.69 51.93 17.09
CA ARG A 917 -72.18 51.43 15.80
C ARG A 917 -73.37 50.48 15.94
N ALA A 918 -73.35 49.62 16.96
CA ALA A 918 -74.46 48.70 17.22
C ALA A 918 -75.73 49.44 17.67
N LEU A 919 -75.60 50.45 18.54
CA LEU A 919 -76.71 51.31 18.95
C LEU A 919 -77.35 52.07 17.78
N LYS A 920 -76.53 52.70 16.91
CA LYS A 920 -77.04 53.33 15.68
C LYS A 920 -77.77 52.36 14.76
N ALA A 921 -77.27 51.12 14.66
CA ALA A 921 -77.90 50.08 13.85
C ALA A 921 -79.22 49.56 14.46
N LEU A 922 -79.35 49.54 15.80
CA LEU A 922 -80.58 49.20 16.50
C LEU A 922 -81.64 50.32 16.39
N GLN A 923 -81.24 51.60 16.52
CA GLN A 923 -82.12 52.75 16.31
C GLN A 923 -82.73 52.76 14.90
N ASN A 924 -81.92 52.48 13.87
CA ASN A 924 -82.41 52.36 12.49
C ASN A 924 -83.36 51.16 12.25
N ARG A 925 -83.38 50.15 13.15
CA ARG A 925 -84.28 48.99 13.07
C ARG A 925 -85.60 49.19 13.81
N SER A 926 -85.68 50.11 14.78
CA SER A 926 -86.95 50.46 15.47
C SER A 926 -87.85 51.43 14.69
N TYR A 927 -87.34 52.04 13.60
CA TYR A 927 -88.10 52.92 12.70
C TYR A 927 -88.74 52.21 11.49
N LYS A 928 -88.72 50.87 11.47
CA LYS A 928 -89.44 50.00 10.52
C LYS A 928 -90.25 49.00 11.31
#